data_AF-T0I4V4-F1
#
_entry.id   AF-T0I4V4-F1
#
_cell.length_a   1.000
_cell.length_b   1.000
_cell.length_c   1.000
_cell.angle_alpha   90.00
_cell.angle_beta   90.00
_cell.angle_gamma   90.00
#
_symmetry.space_group_name_H-M   'P 1'
#
loop_
_entity.id
_entity.type
_entity.pdbx_description
1 polymer ?
#
loop_
_entity_poly.entity_id
_entity_poly.type
_entity_poly.pdbx_seq_one_letter_code
_entity_poly.pdbx_strand_id
1 'polypeptide(L)'
;MFKLKMNNHREKQTTSLVRKGIAALTLASFFTCSLFMGMGETLKPAYAADSSTASFTRFAGETRYETAVEISSNNWTNASSVVLTRGDAFPDALAGAVLANSAVVGGGPLLLTEPNRLRPEVLQEILRLNASSVFILGGTGAISVSVENALKANGLTTYRIQGKDRYETAANISTTSVENSTRAFLASGKVFADALSISSYAAANGIPLLLTDTQKVPTATLNALQKLGVTEITLIGGESAISASAANQLKTAGYTVSRLSDLDRYKTNVAILKNLPYNMDKMVVATGGSFPDALAGSVLAARNNNPILLVPKDENALLNTPTTAYLGSNRASVNNFFFLGGFDVISTAIQNIVRIGSTSSKISLQFWDGYANKTTYENQLSYVPGDLADYIDILVPNLAGAVQADGSFAYRFSSAETPKYLVALGQSKGAQVVPMVMSSGSTADSVLQNATKRSTFVNSSLKLIAETNADGILVDMEALSESSEEGLTALMQDLYARLHPQGKLVMVSVMSKTSATAQPWYDEYDYSDLAQYVDYIQIMSYDKHYSTSAPGPIAPLDWVREVIAYAVTEIPSEKILMGVPYYGRAWRTEGSGWVSKAFGWAVATQTADQFCATISRETTLTDPIGVPTFKYVDESGYSRTAYFDDRLSWGEKLDIMDEYNLGGIGGWSMGWINEVSAPELYPLLKERIN
;
A
#
# COMPACT_ATOMS: atom_id res chain seq x y z
N MET A 1 -54.75 -8.79 -32.97
CA MET A 1 -53.37 -8.29 -33.20
C MET A 1 -53.20 -6.76 -33.07
N PHE A 2 -54.22 -5.92 -33.21
CA PHE A 2 -54.06 -4.45 -33.07
C PHE A 2 -54.12 -3.90 -31.62
N LYS A 3 -54.75 -4.60 -30.66
CA LYS A 3 -54.83 -4.16 -29.25
C LYS A 3 -53.59 -4.47 -28.40
N LEU A 4 -52.79 -5.49 -28.76
CA LEU A 4 -51.53 -5.78 -28.04
C LEU A 4 -50.38 -4.82 -28.39
N LYS A 5 -50.40 -4.18 -29.57
CA LYS A 5 -49.38 -3.18 -29.95
C LYS A 5 -49.57 -1.82 -29.25
N MET A 6 -50.79 -1.45 -28.87
CA MET A 6 -51.03 -0.18 -28.15
C MET A 6 -50.69 -0.26 -26.65
N ASN A 7 -50.84 -1.43 -26.00
CA ASN A 7 -50.43 -1.60 -24.60
C ASN A 7 -48.90 -1.61 -24.43
N ASN A 8 -48.16 -2.28 -25.32
CA ASN A 8 -46.68 -2.22 -25.32
C ASN A 8 -46.12 -0.83 -25.64
N HIS A 9 -46.87 0.02 -26.36
CA HIS A 9 -46.44 1.39 -26.63
C HIS A 9 -46.71 2.32 -25.44
N ARG A 10 -47.80 2.11 -24.69
CA ARG A 10 -48.05 2.82 -23.44
C ARG A 10 -47.05 2.44 -22.35
N GLU A 11 -46.78 1.15 -22.13
CA GLU A 11 -45.78 0.71 -21.13
C GLU A 11 -44.37 1.23 -21.42
N LYS A 12 -43.92 1.19 -22.68
CA LYS A 12 -42.64 1.77 -23.12
C LYS A 12 -42.58 3.29 -23.02
N GLN A 13 -43.69 3.98 -23.26
CA GLN A 13 -43.75 5.43 -23.04
C GLN A 13 -43.72 5.79 -21.55
N THR A 14 -44.38 5.02 -20.69
CA THR A 14 -44.37 5.25 -19.23
C THR A 14 -42.98 4.99 -18.63
N THR A 15 -42.26 3.95 -19.06
CA THR A 15 -40.86 3.69 -18.67
C THR A 15 -39.92 4.75 -19.21
N SER A 16 -40.09 5.20 -20.46
CA SER A 16 -39.32 6.33 -21.03
C SER A 16 -39.58 7.66 -20.28
N LEU A 17 -40.80 7.91 -19.84
CA LEU A 17 -41.17 9.10 -19.04
C LEU A 17 -40.58 9.03 -17.62
N VAL A 18 -40.55 7.86 -16.98
CA VAL A 18 -39.89 7.65 -15.69
C VAL A 18 -38.36 7.80 -15.81
N ARG A 19 -37.75 7.23 -16.87
CA ARG A 19 -36.30 7.38 -17.17
C ARG A 19 -35.91 8.84 -17.46
N LYS A 20 -36.73 9.59 -18.23
CA LYS A 20 -36.54 11.03 -18.49
C LYS A 20 -36.76 11.90 -17.26
N GLY A 21 -37.66 11.51 -16.37
CA GLY A 21 -37.87 12.16 -15.07
C GLY A 21 -36.65 12.04 -14.15
N ILE A 22 -36.07 10.83 -14.05
CA ILE A 22 -34.88 10.56 -13.23
C ILE A 22 -33.64 11.31 -13.78
N ALA A 23 -33.45 11.35 -15.10
CA ALA A 23 -32.30 12.01 -15.74
C ALA A 23 -32.36 13.55 -15.75
N ALA A 24 -33.55 14.16 -15.78
CA ALA A 24 -33.71 15.62 -15.72
C ALA A 24 -33.61 16.19 -14.30
N LEU A 25 -33.81 15.37 -13.27
CA LEU A 25 -33.83 15.76 -11.85
C LEU A 25 -32.51 15.53 -11.10
N THR A 26 -31.57 14.75 -11.65
CA THR A 26 -30.18 14.72 -11.17
C THR A 26 -29.43 16.01 -11.51
N LEU A 27 -29.77 16.70 -12.61
CA LEU A 27 -29.12 17.95 -13.03
C LEU A 27 -29.55 19.21 -12.24
N ALA A 28 -30.69 19.19 -11.54
CA ALA A 28 -31.29 20.39 -10.95
C ALA A 28 -30.81 20.72 -9.51
N SER A 29 -29.66 20.19 -9.06
CA SER A 29 -29.12 20.47 -7.70
C SER A 29 -27.88 21.38 -7.68
N PHE A 30 -27.51 22.03 -8.79
CA PHE A 30 -26.23 22.76 -8.90
C PHE A 30 -26.21 24.26 -8.59
N PHE A 31 -27.27 24.86 -8.06
CA PHE A 31 -27.24 26.29 -7.71
C PHE A 31 -27.98 26.57 -6.40
N THR A 32 -27.23 26.62 -5.29
CA THR A 32 -27.33 27.65 -4.24
C THR A 32 -26.19 27.45 -3.23
N CYS A 33 -25.06 28.12 -3.43
CA CYS A 33 -24.07 28.33 -2.39
C CYS A 33 -23.75 29.83 -2.36
N SER A 34 -24.19 30.53 -1.31
CA SER A 34 -23.68 31.84 -0.90
C SER A 34 -24.25 32.20 0.47
N LEU A 35 -23.34 32.64 1.35
CA LEU A 35 -23.53 33.33 2.63
C LEU A 35 -23.66 32.44 3.87
N PHE A 36 -22.52 32.24 4.55
CA PHE A 36 -22.46 32.45 5.99
C PHE A 36 -21.15 33.18 6.35
N MET A 37 -21.30 34.38 6.90
CA MET A 37 -20.24 35.11 7.61
C MET A 37 -20.41 34.85 9.11
N GLY A 38 -19.33 34.38 9.74
CA GLY A 38 -18.74 35.09 10.88
C GLY A 38 -19.14 34.69 12.31
N MET A 39 -18.08 34.52 13.10
CA MET A 39 -17.98 34.46 14.57
C MET A 39 -18.31 33.08 15.18
N GLY A 40 -17.43 32.39 15.91
CA GLY A 40 -16.20 32.79 16.57
C GLY A 40 -16.27 32.29 18.00
N GLU A 41 -15.64 31.15 18.30
CA GLU A 41 -14.98 30.88 19.58
C GLU A 41 -14.16 29.59 19.50
N THR A 42 -12.94 29.68 20.02
CA THR A 42 -11.90 28.66 20.00
C THR A 42 -12.21 27.52 20.97
N LEU A 43 -12.45 26.32 20.46
CA LEU A 43 -12.29 25.09 21.21
C LEU A 43 -11.07 24.34 20.68
N LYS A 44 -10.06 24.18 21.54
CA LYS A 44 -8.89 23.34 21.29
C LYS A 44 -9.34 21.87 21.27
N PRO A 45 -9.04 21.10 20.22
CA PRO A 45 -9.27 19.66 20.26
C PRO A 45 -8.32 19.00 21.27
N ALA A 46 -8.87 18.10 22.08
CA ALA A 46 -8.10 17.13 22.81
C ALA A 46 -7.42 16.21 21.79
N TYR A 47 -6.11 16.39 21.61
CA TYR A 47 -5.28 15.42 20.90
C TYR A 47 -5.36 14.09 21.64
N ALA A 48 -6.15 13.14 21.12
CA ALA A 48 -5.84 11.75 21.33
C ALA A 48 -4.46 11.52 20.70
N ALA A 49 -3.50 11.08 21.50
CA ALA A 49 -2.14 10.83 21.07
C ALA A 49 -2.12 9.93 19.84
N ASP A 50 -1.31 10.30 18.85
CA ASP A 50 -0.96 9.48 17.69
C ASP A 50 -0.71 8.05 18.15
N SER A 51 -1.54 7.11 17.68
CA SER A 51 -1.13 5.72 17.59
C SER A 51 0.06 5.71 16.63
N SER A 52 1.26 5.45 17.12
CA SER A 52 2.47 5.40 16.30
C SER A 52 2.31 4.39 15.17
N THR A 53 2.02 4.88 13.96
CA THR A 53 1.98 4.04 12.76
C THR A 53 3.38 3.55 12.45
N ALA A 54 3.53 2.26 12.17
CA ALA A 54 4.81 1.68 11.79
C ALA A 54 5.40 2.42 10.56
N SER A 55 6.69 2.74 10.60
CA SER A 55 7.41 3.32 9.47
C SER A 55 7.99 2.22 8.57
N PHE A 56 8.10 2.50 7.28
CA PHE A 56 8.64 1.56 6.29
C PHE A 56 9.73 2.27 5.48
N THR A 57 10.99 1.88 5.67
CA THR A 57 12.14 2.47 5.00
C THR A 57 12.84 1.44 4.13
N ARG A 58 13.31 1.83 2.95
CA ARG A 58 14.09 0.98 2.05
C ARG A 58 15.50 1.51 1.91
N PHE A 59 16.49 0.63 2.07
CA PHE A 59 17.89 0.92 1.82
C PHE A 59 18.33 0.12 0.59
N ALA A 60 18.58 0.82 -0.52
CA ALA A 60 18.84 0.20 -1.81
C ALA A 60 19.67 1.11 -2.70
N GLY A 61 20.71 0.54 -3.32
CA GLY A 61 21.40 1.15 -4.45
C GLY A 61 21.28 0.29 -5.71
N GLU A 62 21.88 0.76 -6.81
CA GLU A 62 21.85 0.04 -8.09
C GLU A 62 22.58 -1.32 -8.03
N THR A 63 23.54 -1.48 -7.12
CA THR A 63 24.20 -2.76 -6.87
C THR A 63 24.29 -3.06 -5.38
N ARG A 64 24.69 -4.29 -5.05
CA ARG A 64 24.92 -4.74 -3.67
C ARG A 64 25.92 -3.87 -2.89
N TYR A 65 26.87 -3.25 -3.60
CA TYR A 65 27.88 -2.39 -2.99
C TYR A 65 27.27 -1.08 -2.52
N GLU A 66 26.49 -0.44 -3.38
CA GLU A 66 25.70 0.75 -3.08
C GLU A 66 24.62 0.45 -2.03
N THR A 67 23.95 -0.70 -2.07
CA THR A 67 22.99 -1.08 -1.01
C THR A 67 23.68 -1.16 0.37
N ALA A 68 24.89 -1.71 0.45
CA ALA A 68 25.65 -1.71 1.71
C ALA A 68 26.04 -0.29 2.16
N VAL A 69 26.35 0.60 1.22
CA VAL A 69 26.57 2.03 1.48
C VAL A 69 25.30 2.70 1.98
N GLU A 70 24.13 2.45 1.39
CA GLU A 70 22.84 3.02 1.82
C GLU A 70 22.45 2.55 3.23
N ILE A 71 22.69 1.28 3.55
CA ILE A 71 22.50 0.76 4.91
C ILE A 71 23.40 1.53 5.89
N SER A 72 24.66 1.77 5.50
CA SER A 72 25.63 2.47 6.34
C SER A 72 25.30 3.96 6.52
N SER A 73 25.08 4.68 5.42
CA SER A 73 24.88 6.13 5.38
C SER A 73 23.69 6.59 6.21
N ASN A 74 22.61 5.82 6.19
CA ASN A 74 21.37 6.13 6.90
C ASN A 74 21.38 5.73 8.38
N ASN A 75 22.30 4.86 8.81
CA ASN A 75 22.26 4.28 10.16
C ASN A 75 23.54 4.52 10.99
N TRP A 76 24.61 5.02 10.39
CA TRP A 76 25.85 5.40 11.06
C TRP A 76 26.25 6.83 10.72
N THR A 77 26.27 7.70 11.72
CA THR A 77 26.85 9.04 11.58
C THR A 77 28.38 8.96 11.54
N ASN A 78 28.98 8.10 12.35
CA ASN A 78 30.42 7.83 12.41
C ASN A 78 30.68 6.35 12.74
N ALA A 79 31.89 5.89 12.43
CA ALA A 79 32.41 4.60 12.89
C ALA A 79 33.95 4.64 12.90
N SER A 80 34.58 4.31 14.04
CA SER A 80 36.05 4.30 14.15
C SER A 80 36.70 3.27 13.22
N SER A 81 35.97 2.18 12.94
CA SER A 81 36.41 1.08 12.10
C SER A 81 35.23 0.53 11.29
N VAL A 82 35.51 -0.08 10.15
CA VAL A 82 34.51 -0.82 9.35
C VAL A 82 34.96 -2.25 9.10
N VAL A 83 34.02 -3.14 8.81
CA VAL A 83 34.32 -4.47 8.27
C VAL A 83 34.13 -4.45 6.75
N LEU A 84 35.08 -4.97 5.99
CA LEU A 84 35.03 -5.06 4.54
C LEU A 84 35.11 -6.53 4.10
N THR A 85 34.14 -6.96 3.29
CA THR A 85 34.12 -8.30 2.70
C THR A 85 33.74 -8.25 1.22
N ARG A 86 33.92 -9.36 0.49
CA ARG A 86 33.57 -9.41 -0.92
C ARG A 86 32.06 -9.57 -1.10
N GLY A 87 31.49 -8.87 -2.07
CA GLY A 87 30.04 -8.91 -2.32
C GLY A 87 29.58 -10.08 -3.17
N ASP A 88 30.47 -10.79 -3.86
CA ASP A 88 30.16 -11.81 -4.87
C ASP A 88 30.26 -13.27 -4.37
N ALA A 89 30.89 -13.51 -3.21
CA ALA A 89 30.90 -14.80 -2.53
C ALA A 89 30.77 -14.66 -1.01
N PHE A 90 29.94 -15.49 -0.38
CA PHE A 90 29.59 -15.43 1.04
C PHE A 90 30.52 -16.11 2.07
N PRO A 91 31.32 -17.17 1.76
CA PRO A 91 31.84 -18.06 2.81
C PRO A 91 32.65 -17.38 3.92
N ASP A 92 33.50 -16.42 3.55
CA ASP A 92 34.38 -15.72 4.49
C ASP A 92 33.67 -14.60 5.26
N ALA A 93 32.41 -14.30 4.89
CA ALA A 93 31.65 -13.17 5.42
C ALA A 93 30.59 -13.56 6.46
N LEU A 94 30.15 -14.83 6.50
CA LEU A 94 28.97 -15.22 7.28
C LEU A 94 29.08 -14.95 8.79
N ALA A 95 30.30 -15.00 9.35
CA ALA A 95 30.57 -14.66 10.74
C ALA A 95 30.87 -13.15 10.96
N GLY A 96 30.92 -12.37 9.89
CA GLY A 96 31.38 -10.97 9.89
C GLY A 96 30.49 -10.02 10.69
N ALA A 97 29.20 -10.32 10.84
CA ALA A 97 28.30 -9.53 11.67
C ALA A 97 28.72 -9.53 13.14
N VAL A 98 29.18 -10.68 13.65
CA VAL A 98 29.67 -10.83 15.03
C VAL A 98 30.90 -9.97 15.25
N LEU A 99 31.80 -9.90 14.27
CA LEU A 99 32.97 -9.03 14.33
C LEU A 99 32.58 -7.56 14.25
N ALA A 100 31.74 -7.18 13.30
CA ALA A 100 31.32 -5.80 13.09
C ALA A 100 30.68 -5.20 14.34
N ASN A 101 29.85 -5.98 15.03
CA ASN A 101 29.19 -5.58 16.28
C ASN A 101 30.03 -5.84 17.55
N SER A 102 31.27 -6.33 17.43
CA SER A 102 32.15 -6.60 18.58
C SER A 102 32.83 -5.34 19.12
N ALA A 103 33.35 -5.43 20.34
CA ALA A 103 34.18 -4.38 20.94
C ALA A 103 35.49 -4.12 20.16
N VAL A 104 35.97 -5.09 19.38
CA VAL A 104 37.20 -4.94 18.57
C VAL A 104 37.00 -3.97 17.41
N VAL A 105 35.84 -4.00 16.76
CA VAL A 105 35.50 -3.05 15.68
C VAL A 105 34.84 -1.79 16.23
N GLY A 106 34.09 -1.91 17.34
CA GLY A 106 33.37 -0.80 17.96
C GLY A 106 31.99 -0.55 17.36
N GLY A 107 31.32 -1.57 16.81
CA GLY A 107 29.95 -1.45 16.29
C GLY A 107 29.84 -0.77 14.93
N GLY A 108 30.87 -0.89 14.08
CA GLY A 108 30.91 -0.30 12.74
C GLY A 108 30.10 -1.08 11.70
N PRO A 109 29.79 -0.47 10.54
CA PRO A 109 29.06 -1.13 9.46
C PRO A 109 29.92 -2.21 8.76
N LEU A 110 29.23 -3.14 8.10
CA LEU A 110 29.82 -4.11 7.17
C LEU A 110 29.57 -3.65 5.74
N LEU A 111 30.65 -3.28 5.06
CA LEU A 111 30.63 -2.84 3.67
C LEU A 111 31.12 -3.96 2.74
N LEU A 112 30.78 -3.82 1.45
CA LEU A 112 31.08 -4.81 0.43
C LEU A 112 32.06 -4.24 -0.62
N THR A 113 32.92 -5.09 -1.19
CA THR A 113 33.82 -4.74 -2.31
C THR A 113 33.84 -5.81 -3.39
N GLU A 114 34.26 -5.45 -4.59
CA GLU A 114 34.67 -6.41 -5.62
C GLU A 114 36.00 -7.06 -5.19
N PRO A 115 36.29 -8.32 -5.60
CA PRO A 115 37.50 -9.03 -5.14
C PRO A 115 38.80 -8.30 -5.47
N ASN A 116 38.86 -7.61 -6.60
CA ASN A 116 40.08 -7.02 -7.14
C ASN A 116 40.01 -5.48 -7.27
N ARG A 117 38.91 -4.87 -6.84
CA ARG A 117 38.65 -3.44 -7.02
C ARG A 117 37.86 -2.87 -5.84
N LEU A 118 38.42 -1.85 -5.21
CA LEU A 118 37.69 -1.02 -4.24
C LEU A 118 36.88 -0.01 -5.03
N ARG A 119 35.54 -0.07 -4.94
CA ARG A 119 34.70 0.88 -5.66
C ARG A 119 34.75 2.26 -4.99
N PRO A 120 34.76 3.37 -5.75
CA PRO A 120 34.92 4.71 -5.19
C PRO A 120 33.87 5.05 -4.12
N GLU A 121 32.62 4.67 -4.33
CA GLU A 121 31.51 4.93 -3.40
C GLU A 121 31.68 4.20 -2.06
N VAL A 122 32.26 3.00 -2.06
CA VAL A 122 32.59 2.27 -0.83
C VAL A 122 33.71 2.98 -0.08
N LEU A 123 34.76 3.42 -0.78
CA LEU A 123 35.83 4.19 -0.17
C LEU A 123 35.32 5.52 0.39
N GLN A 124 34.46 6.23 -0.35
CA GLN A 124 33.84 7.47 0.10
C GLN A 124 33.01 7.27 1.35
N GLU A 125 32.27 6.16 1.45
CA GLU A 125 31.51 5.84 2.65
C GLU A 125 32.41 5.57 3.86
N ILE A 126 33.51 4.83 3.68
CA ILE A 126 34.52 4.61 4.74
C ILE A 126 35.06 5.95 5.25
N LEU A 127 35.36 6.88 4.34
CA LEU A 127 35.86 8.21 4.70
C LEU A 127 34.77 9.09 5.32
N ARG A 128 33.52 9.01 4.86
CA ARG A 128 32.37 9.74 5.43
C ARG A 128 32.14 9.36 6.89
N LEU A 129 32.29 8.07 7.22
CA LEU A 129 32.21 7.55 8.58
C LEU A 129 33.35 8.02 9.49
N ASN A 130 34.37 8.67 8.92
CA ASN A 130 35.62 9.04 9.59
C ASN A 130 36.34 7.82 10.18
N ALA A 131 36.28 6.68 9.47
CA ALA A 131 36.93 5.46 9.91
C ALA A 131 38.45 5.56 9.80
N SER A 132 39.14 5.09 10.84
CA SER A 132 40.60 5.02 10.90
C SER A 132 41.13 3.65 10.48
N SER A 133 40.30 2.62 10.58
CA SER A 133 40.70 1.25 10.28
C SER A 133 39.64 0.42 9.55
N VAL A 134 40.11 -0.59 8.82
CA VAL A 134 39.30 -1.50 8.01
C VAL A 134 39.68 -2.95 8.30
N PHE A 135 38.71 -3.73 8.76
CA PHE A 135 38.87 -5.16 8.98
C PHE A 135 38.45 -5.91 7.71
N ILE A 136 39.44 -6.45 6.98
CA ILE A 136 39.23 -7.17 5.73
C ILE A 136 38.98 -8.65 6.03
N LEU A 137 37.84 -9.18 5.60
CA LEU A 137 37.48 -10.59 5.76
C LEU A 137 37.88 -11.40 4.53
N GLY A 138 38.61 -12.48 4.76
CA GLY A 138 39.06 -13.41 3.74
C GLY A 138 40.48 -13.13 3.24
N GLY A 139 41.04 -14.16 2.61
CA GLY A 139 42.41 -14.11 2.12
C GLY A 139 42.61 -13.23 0.90
N THR A 140 43.85 -13.16 0.40
CA THR A 140 44.19 -12.34 -0.78
C THR A 140 43.53 -12.81 -2.07
N GLY A 141 43.09 -14.07 -2.14
CA GLY A 141 42.24 -14.58 -3.23
C GLY A 141 40.76 -14.18 -3.11
N ALA A 142 40.32 -13.75 -1.92
CA ALA A 142 38.97 -13.25 -1.69
C ALA A 142 38.90 -11.72 -1.90
N ILE A 143 39.83 -10.99 -1.28
CA ILE A 143 40.04 -9.56 -1.46
C ILE A 143 41.52 -9.33 -1.71
N SER A 144 41.86 -8.87 -2.91
CA SER A 144 43.21 -8.72 -3.38
C SER A 144 44.06 -7.78 -2.52
N VAL A 145 45.37 -7.92 -2.67
CA VAL A 145 46.33 -6.96 -2.11
C VAL A 145 46.16 -5.57 -2.74
N SER A 146 45.65 -5.47 -3.98
CA SER A 146 45.40 -4.16 -4.60
C SER A 146 44.28 -3.38 -3.90
N VAL A 147 43.21 -4.05 -3.46
CA VAL A 147 42.16 -3.42 -2.64
C VAL A 147 42.73 -2.96 -1.30
N GLU A 148 43.49 -3.81 -0.62
CA GLU A 148 44.13 -3.47 0.65
C GLU A 148 45.09 -2.29 0.52
N ASN A 149 45.89 -2.24 -0.55
CA ASN A 149 46.79 -1.11 -0.82
C ASN A 149 46.03 0.17 -1.13
N ALA A 150 44.88 0.09 -1.83
CA ALA A 150 44.04 1.26 -2.09
C ALA A 150 43.48 1.86 -0.77
N LEU A 151 43.11 1.02 0.20
CA LEU A 151 42.70 1.48 1.53
C LEU A 151 43.86 2.18 2.26
N LYS A 152 45.04 1.55 2.30
CA LYS A 152 46.24 2.11 2.95
C LYS A 152 46.69 3.44 2.32
N ALA A 153 46.60 3.56 1.00
CA ALA A 153 46.92 4.79 0.27
C ALA A 153 46.01 5.97 0.67
N ASN A 154 44.82 5.70 1.21
CA ASN A 154 43.90 6.68 1.75
C ASN A 154 44.01 6.85 3.28
N GLY A 155 45.15 6.43 3.88
CA GLY A 155 45.44 6.63 5.30
C GLY A 155 44.74 5.66 6.25
N LEU A 156 44.09 4.61 5.73
CA LEU A 156 43.37 3.62 6.54
C LEU A 156 44.32 2.52 7.04
N THR A 157 44.23 2.18 8.32
CA THR A 157 44.90 0.98 8.87
C THR A 157 44.10 -0.26 8.54
N THR A 158 44.71 -1.28 7.94
CA THR A 158 43.98 -2.50 7.54
C THR A 158 44.35 -3.71 8.39
N TYR A 159 43.34 -4.46 8.85
CA TYR A 159 43.50 -5.72 9.58
C TYR A 159 42.85 -6.84 8.78
N ARG A 160 43.64 -7.79 8.28
CA ARG A 160 43.10 -8.92 7.51
C ARG A 160 42.86 -10.13 8.40
N ILE A 161 41.62 -10.61 8.44
CA ILE A 161 41.22 -11.85 9.11
C ILE A 161 40.94 -12.91 8.05
N GLN A 162 41.77 -13.94 8.01
CA GLN A 162 41.75 -14.98 6.98
C GLN A 162 42.11 -16.34 7.58
N GLY A 163 41.70 -17.41 6.90
CA GLY A 163 42.13 -18.78 7.11
C GLY A 163 42.45 -19.47 5.78
N LYS A 164 42.89 -20.74 5.83
CA LYS A 164 43.15 -21.55 4.62
C LYS A 164 41.87 -21.86 3.84
N ASP A 165 40.74 -21.89 4.53
CA ASP A 165 39.42 -22.09 3.98
C ASP A 165 38.38 -21.26 4.75
N ARG A 166 37.10 -21.41 4.35
CA ARG A 166 35.96 -20.73 4.97
C ARG A 166 35.77 -21.08 6.44
N TYR A 167 36.14 -22.29 6.85
CA TYR A 167 35.94 -22.78 8.22
C TYR A 167 36.98 -22.17 9.15
N GLU A 168 38.25 -22.15 8.73
CA GLU A 168 39.32 -21.48 9.47
C GLU A 168 39.13 -19.96 9.47
N THR A 169 38.63 -19.37 8.38
CA THR A 169 38.29 -17.94 8.36
C THR A 169 37.19 -17.62 9.39
N ALA A 170 36.09 -18.39 9.44
CA ALA A 170 35.04 -18.21 10.44
C ALA A 170 35.52 -18.43 11.88
N ALA A 171 36.41 -19.40 12.10
CA ALA A 171 37.07 -19.64 13.39
C ALA A 171 37.92 -18.44 13.83
N ASN A 172 38.70 -17.86 12.92
CA ASN A 172 39.53 -16.69 13.19
C ASN A 172 38.67 -15.45 13.43
N ILE A 173 37.60 -15.25 12.68
CA ILE A 173 36.61 -14.19 12.93
C ILE A 173 36.03 -14.34 14.34
N SER A 174 35.51 -15.52 14.68
CA SER A 174 34.88 -15.76 15.99
C SER A 174 35.83 -15.53 17.15
N THR A 175 37.06 -16.05 17.07
CA THR A 175 38.08 -15.90 18.13
C THR A 175 38.72 -14.52 18.19
N THR A 176 38.52 -13.68 17.18
CA THR A 176 38.86 -12.24 17.22
C THR A 176 37.70 -11.43 17.79
N SER A 177 36.45 -11.83 17.52
CA SER A 177 35.25 -11.06 17.87
C SER A 177 34.83 -11.26 19.33
N VAL A 178 35.08 -12.45 19.88
CA VAL A 178 34.61 -12.88 21.20
C VAL A 178 35.79 -13.41 21.99
N GLU A 179 35.98 -12.93 23.23
CA GLU A 179 37.07 -13.36 24.10
C GLU A 179 36.81 -14.77 24.66
N ASN A 180 35.65 -14.96 25.30
CA ASN A 180 35.16 -16.24 25.81
C ASN A 180 33.64 -16.32 25.65
N SER A 181 33.10 -17.51 25.41
CA SER A 181 31.65 -17.75 25.38
C SER A 181 31.32 -19.21 25.68
N THR A 182 30.35 -19.44 26.57
CA THR A 182 29.86 -20.79 26.89
C THR A 182 28.97 -21.36 25.78
N ARG A 183 28.47 -20.51 24.87
CA ARG A 183 27.56 -20.89 23.79
C ARG A 183 28.18 -20.61 22.42
N ALA A 184 27.84 -21.42 21.42
CA ALA A 184 28.16 -21.12 20.02
C ALA A 184 27.02 -21.52 19.09
N PHE A 185 26.89 -20.78 18.00
CA PHE A 185 26.09 -21.19 16.84
C PHE A 185 26.99 -21.85 15.79
N LEU A 186 26.55 -23.00 15.29
CA LEU A 186 27.21 -23.68 14.18
C LEU A 186 26.27 -23.74 12.97
N ALA A 187 26.69 -23.14 11.86
CA ALA A 187 25.96 -23.16 10.59
C ALA A 187 26.77 -23.89 9.51
N SER A 188 26.11 -24.30 8.43
CA SER A 188 26.80 -24.91 7.29
C SER A 188 27.69 -23.89 6.57
N GLY A 189 28.93 -24.27 6.24
CA GLY A 189 29.78 -23.44 5.36
C GLY A 189 29.43 -23.55 3.87
N LYS A 190 28.46 -24.41 3.49
CA LYS A 190 28.10 -24.67 2.08
C LYS A 190 26.87 -23.88 1.61
N VAL A 191 26.03 -23.42 2.53
CA VAL A 191 24.83 -22.63 2.27
C VAL A 191 24.79 -21.44 3.22
N PHE A 192 24.19 -20.32 2.80
CA PHE A 192 24.27 -19.07 3.55
C PHE A 192 23.04 -18.78 4.43
N ALA A 193 21.84 -19.24 4.02
CA ALA A 193 20.59 -18.70 4.56
C ALA A 193 20.40 -18.99 6.07
N ASP A 194 20.84 -20.16 6.52
CA ASP A 194 20.80 -20.54 7.94
C ASP A 194 21.73 -19.66 8.78
N ALA A 195 22.96 -19.42 8.31
CA ALA A 195 23.90 -18.53 8.97
C ALA A 195 23.41 -17.08 9.02
N LEU A 196 22.83 -16.57 7.93
CA LEU A 196 22.25 -15.22 7.90
C LEU A 196 21.08 -15.08 8.88
N SER A 197 20.24 -16.12 9.00
CA SER A 197 19.06 -16.10 9.87
C SER A 197 19.40 -15.97 11.36
N ILE A 198 20.59 -16.41 11.79
CA ILE A 198 21.04 -16.29 13.20
C ILE A 198 22.04 -15.13 13.41
N SER A 199 22.57 -14.57 12.32
CA SER A 199 23.72 -13.65 12.37
C SER A 199 23.49 -12.41 13.23
N SER A 200 22.31 -11.77 13.13
CA SER A 200 22.00 -10.57 13.91
C SER A 200 21.89 -10.86 15.40
N TYR A 201 21.27 -11.97 15.79
CA TYR A 201 21.17 -12.39 17.18
C TYR A 201 22.52 -12.80 17.76
N ALA A 202 23.31 -13.55 16.99
CA ALA A 202 24.67 -13.93 17.37
C ALA A 202 25.53 -12.68 17.65
N ALA A 203 25.47 -11.70 16.74
CA ALA A 203 26.20 -10.44 16.85
C ALA A 203 25.70 -9.55 18.01
N ALA A 204 24.39 -9.45 18.22
CA ALA A 204 23.79 -8.66 19.29
C ALA A 204 24.16 -9.19 20.68
N ASN A 205 24.32 -10.51 20.80
CA ASN A 205 24.55 -11.18 22.09
C ASN A 205 26.00 -11.63 22.29
N GLY A 206 26.93 -11.26 21.40
CA GLY A 206 28.33 -11.66 21.48
C GLY A 206 28.54 -13.18 21.45
N ILE A 207 27.68 -13.92 20.74
CA ILE A 207 27.76 -15.37 20.60
C ILE A 207 28.55 -15.69 19.32
N PRO A 208 29.63 -16.50 19.38
CA PRO A 208 30.41 -16.87 18.21
C PRO A 208 29.55 -17.66 17.20
N LEU A 209 29.67 -17.27 15.93
CA LEU A 209 29.08 -17.97 14.79
C LEU A 209 30.18 -18.66 13.99
N LEU A 210 30.22 -19.98 14.10
CA LEU A 210 31.22 -20.83 13.45
C LEU A 210 30.59 -21.62 12.30
N LEU A 211 31.43 -22.06 11.37
CA LEU A 211 31.02 -22.85 10.22
C LEU A 211 31.47 -24.31 10.33
N THR A 212 30.66 -25.23 9.78
CA THR A 212 30.98 -26.65 9.68
C THR A 212 30.72 -27.18 8.27
N ASP A 213 31.43 -28.24 7.88
CA ASP A 213 31.02 -29.04 6.72
C ASP A 213 29.76 -29.85 7.07
N THR A 214 29.05 -30.30 6.04
CA THR A 214 27.81 -31.09 6.19
C THR A 214 28.03 -32.37 6.98
N GLN A 215 29.12 -33.10 6.71
CA GLN A 215 29.31 -34.44 7.28
C GLN A 215 30.29 -34.48 8.45
N LYS A 216 31.14 -33.46 8.58
CA LYS A 216 32.24 -33.46 9.55
C LYS A 216 32.52 -32.06 10.05
N VAL A 217 32.72 -31.92 11.36
CA VAL A 217 33.19 -30.68 11.98
C VAL A 217 34.68 -30.51 11.70
N PRO A 218 35.09 -29.44 10.99
CA PRO A 218 36.49 -29.15 10.70
C PRO A 218 37.32 -28.96 11.98
N THR A 219 38.60 -29.32 11.92
CA THR A 219 39.51 -29.17 13.07
C THR A 219 39.63 -27.71 13.52
N ALA A 220 39.63 -26.75 12.58
CA ALA A 220 39.66 -25.33 12.91
C ALA A 220 38.44 -24.90 13.76
N THR A 221 37.26 -25.41 13.43
CA THR A 221 36.02 -25.18 14.19
C THR A 221 36.11 -25.76 15.60
N LEU A 222 36.59 -27.00 15.74
CA LEU A 222 36.76 -27.64 17.06
C LEU A 222 37.76 -26.89 17.94
N ASN A 223 38.89 -26.46 17.37
CA ASN A 223 39.90 -25.70 18.09
C ASN A 223 39.35 -24.34 18.56
N ALA A 224 38.54 -23.67 17.73
CA ALA A 224 37.90 -22.42 18.10
C ALA A 224 36.89 -22.60 19.24
N LEU A 225 36.06 -23.65 19.20
CA LEU A 225 35.12 -23.99 20.27
C LEU A 225 35.86 -24.18 21.61
N GLN A 226 36.96 -24.93 21.60
CA GLN A 226 37.79 -25.15 22.78
C GLN A 226 38.43 -23.85 23.29
N LYS A 227 39.02 -23.06 22.39
CA LYS A 227 39.67 -21.79 22.73
C LYS A 227 38.71 -20.79 23.38
N LEU A 228 37.47 -20.75 22.90
CA LEU A 228 36.42 -19.85 23.39
C LEU A 228 35.76 -20.35 24.70
N GLY A 229 36.07 -21.57 25.15
CA GLY A 229 35.45 -22.16 26.33
C GLY A 229 33.98 -22.56 26.13
N VAL A 230 33.60 -22.91 24.89
CA VAL A 230 32.22 -23.29 24.56
C VAL A 230 31.87 -24.64 25.18
N THR A 231 30.68 -24.75 25.74
CA THR A 231 30.11 -26.00 26.27
C THR A 231 28.78 -26.37 25.61
N GLU A 232 28.06 -25.37 25.10
CA GLU A 232 26.75 -25.53 24.47
C GLU A 232 26.79 -25.08 23.02
N ILE A 233 26.30 -25.93 22.12
CA ILE A 233 26.26 -25.66 20.69
C ILE A 233 24.81 -25.77 20.21
N THR A 234 24.36 -24.74 19.49
CA THR A 234 23.11 -24.80 18.73
C THR A 234 23.45 -24.86 17.24
N LEU A 235 23.06 -25.97 16.62
CA LEU A 235 23.16 -26.15 15.17
C LEU A 235 22.04 -25.34 14.50
N ILE A 236 22.40 -24.56 13.49
CA ILE A 236 21.47 -23.74 12.72
C ILE A 236 21.36 -24.33 11.32
N GLY A 237 20.16 -24.83 10.98
CA GLY A 237 19.88 -25.54 9.74
C GLY A 237 19.59 -27.03 9.93
N GLY A 238 18.90 -27.63 8.95
CA GLY A 238 18.45 -29.03 8.99
C GLY A 238 19.58 -30.05 8.80
N GLU A 239 19.24 -31.34 8.82
CA GLU A 239 20.24 -32.42 8.66
C GLU A 239 20.89 -32.49 7.27
N SER A 240 20.23 -31.94 6.24
CA SER A 240 20.82 -31.79 4.90
C SER A 240 21.96 -30.76 4.88
N ALA A 241 21.92 -29.76 5.77
CA ALA A 241 22.95 -28.72 5.90
C ALA A 241 24.06 -29.15 6.87
N ILE A 242 23.68 -29.78 8.00
CA ILE A 242 24.57 -30.30 9.05
C ILE A 242 24.05 -31.66 9.51
N SER A 243 24.68 -32.74 9.08
CA SER A 243 24.19 -34.10 9.26
C SER A 243 24.23 -34.56 10.73
N ALA A 244 23.50 -35.65 11.01
CA ALA A 244 23.59 -36.33 12.30
C ALA A 244 25.02 -36.78 12.64
N SER A 245 25.86 -37.08 11.64
CA SER A 245 27.26 -37.45 11.85
C SER A 245 28.08 -36.29 12.43
N ALA A 246 27.96 -35.10 11.85
CA ALA A 246 28.61 -33.89 12.38
C ALA A 246 28.09 -33.54 13.79
N ALA A 247 26.78 -33.66 14.03
CA ALA A 247 26.19 -33.43 15.35
C ALA A 247 26.72 -34.44 16.40
N ASN A 248 26.83 -35.71 16.05
CA ASN A 248 27.35 -36.75 16.93
C ASN A 248 28.84 -36.57 17.21
N GLN A 249 29.62 -36.07 16.25
CA GLN A 249 31.03 -35.71 16.48
C GLN A 249 31.18 -34.69 17.61
N LEU A 250 30.30 -33.68 17.67
CA LEU A 250 30.29 -32.69 18.75
C LEU A 250 29.86 -33.29 20.10
N LYS A 251 28.81 -34.13 20.11
CA LYS A 251 28.37 -34.80 21.34
C LYS A 251 29.47 -35.69 21.92
N THR A 252 30.15 -36.47 21.08
CA THR A 252 31.29 -37.31 21.50
C THR A 252 32.46 -36.47 22.00
N ALA A 253 32.63 -35.25 21.48
CA ALA A 253 33.63 -34.30 21.95
C ALA A 253 33.24 -33.58 23.26
N GLY A 254 32.09 -33.91 23.85
CA GLY A 254 31.67 -33.42 25.17
C GLY A 254 30.75 -32.19 25.17
N TYR A 255 30.28 -31.73 24.00
CA TYR A 255 29.39 -30.58 23.92
C TYR A 255 27.91 -30.96 24.11
N THR A 256 27.14 -30.09 24.75
CA THR A 256 25.67 -30.13 24.71
C THR A 256 25.20 -29.60 23.37
N VAL A 257 24.51 -30.42 22.57
CA VAL A 257 24.12 -30.06 21.20
C VAL A 257 22.61 -29.98 21.05
N SER A 258 22.12 -28.80 20.67
CA SER A 258 20.74 -28.53 20.26
C SER A 258 20.68 -28.14 18.77
N ARG A 259 19.49 -28.04 18.19
CA ARG A 259 19.29 -27.64 16.80
C ARG A 259 18.08 -26.71 16.66
N LEU A 260 18.23 -25.65 15.87
CA LEU A 260 17.13 -24.83 15.36
C LEU A 260 17.10 -24.97 13.83
N SER A 261 16.03 -25.55 13.32
CA SER A 261 15.87 -25.86 11.89
C SER A 261 14.44 -26.18 11.53
N ASP A 262 14.12 -26.06 10.25
CA ASP A 262 12.89 -26.56 9.64
C ASP A 262 13.18 -26.99 8.17
N LEU A 263 12.15 -27.35 7.41
CA LEU A 263 12.21 -27.94 6.07
C LEU A 263 12.89 -27.05 5.02
N ASP A 264 12.83 -25.72 5.19
CA ASP A 264 13.43 -24.76 4.28
C ASP A 264 13.99 -23.53 5.01
N ARG A 265 14.63 -22.63 4.26
CA ARG A 265 15.31 -21.44 4.79
C ARG A 265 14.37 -20.43 5.45
N TYR A 266 13.15 -20.29 4.94
CA TYR A 266 12.17 -19.33 5.45
C TYR A 266 11.55 -19.87 6.73
N LYS A 267 11.22 -21.17 6.75
CA LYS A 267 10.75 -21.84 7.96
C LYS A 267 11.82 -21.91 9.05
N THR A 268 13.08 -22.16 8.67
CA THR A 268 14.21 -22.12 9.61
C THR A 268 14.39 -20.70 10.19
N ASN A 269 14.31 -19.65 9.36
CA ASN A 269 14.32 -18.27 9.82
C ASN A 269 13.19 -18.01 10.83
N VAL A 270 11.95 -18.40 10.52
CA VAL A 270 10.81 -18.26 11.44
C VAL A 270 10.98 -19.08 12.73
N ALA A 271 11.53 -20.29 12.66
CA ALA A 271 11.81 -21.11 13.83
C ALA A 271 12.81 -20.41 14.76
N ILE A 272 13.85 -19.78 14.21
CA ILE A 272 14.81 -18.98 14.98
C ILE A 272 14.10 -17.76 15.60
N LEU A 273 13.33 -17.01 14.82
CA LEU A 273 12.60 -15.82 15.26
C LEU A 273 11.59 -16.10 16.39
N LYS A 274 10.97 -17.29 16.39
CA LYS A 274 10.03 -17.71 17.44
C LYS A 274 10.69 -18.18 18.73
N ASN A 275 11.90 -18.75 18.65
CA ASN A 275 12.56 -19.40 19.78
C ASN A 275 13.59 -18.51 20.49
N LEU A 276 13.92 -17.33 19.96
CA LEU A 276 14.90 -16.42 20.52
C LEU A 276 14.28 -15.06 20.87
N PRO A 277 14.71 -14.42 21.96
CA PRO A 277 14.20 -13.12 22.38
C PRO A 277 14.77 -12.00 21.50
N TYR A 278 13.94 -11.46 20.61
CA TYR A 278 14.26 -10.29 19.80
C TYR A 278 13.56 -9.03 20.30
N ASN A 279 14.19 -7.89 20.10
CA ASN A 279 13.53 -6.60 20.20
C ASN A 279 12.72 -6.34 18.92
N MET A 280 11.40 -6.32 19.05
CA MET A 280 10.49 -6.19 17.91
C MET A 280 10.29 -4.73 17.44
N ASP A 281 10.84 -3.72 18.12
CA ASP A 281 10.70 -2.30 17.74
C ASP A 281 11.05 -2.03 16.27
N LYS A 282 12.04 -2.76 15.74
CA LYS A 282 12.43 -2.70 14.32
C LYS A 282 12.54 -4.09 13.75
N MET A 283 12.25 -4.24 12.46
CA MET A 283 12.43 -5.50 11.73
C MET A 283 13.17 -5.23 10.42
N VAL A 284 14.31 -5.90 10.24
CA VAL A 284 15.04 -5.87 8.98
C VAL A 284 14.49 -6.93 8.05
N VAL A 285 14.19 -6.59 6.81
CA VAL A 285 13.58 -7.47 5.82
C VAL A 285 14.53 -7.62 4.63
N ALA A 286 14.90 -8.85 4.32
CA ALA A 286 15.83 -9.14 3.23
C ALA A 286 15.36 -10.36 2.41
N THR A 287 15.78 -10.45 1.15
CA THR A 287 15.52 -11.67 0.37
C THR A 287 16.25 -12.86 0.97
N GLY A 288 15.58 -14.01 1.04
CA GLY A 288 16.24 -15.28 1.33
C GLY A 288 16.89 -15.92 0.10
N GLY A 289 16.68 -15.37 -1.10
CA GLY A 289 17.20 -15.90 -2.36
C GLY A 289 18.65 -15.53 -2.67
N SER A 290 19.15 -14.45 -2.04
CA SER A 290 20.51 -13.94 -2.18
C SER A 290 21.07 -13.55 -0.80
N PHE A 291 22.37 -13.27 -0.70
CA PHE A 291 23.07 -13.03 0.56
C PHE A 291 23.59 -11.60 0.83
N PRO A 292 24.02 -10.79 -0.17
CA PRO A 292 24.81 -9.58 0.10
C PRO A 292 24.09 -8.54 0.96
N ASP A 293 22.82 -8.28 0.65
CA ASP A 293 22.03 -7.24 1.34
C ASP A 293 21.74 -7.65 2.80
N ALA A 294 21.30 -8.89 3.00
CA ALA A 294 21.09 -9.48 4.33
C ALA A 294 22.37 -9.54 5.17
N LEU A 295 23.52 -9.80 4.53
CA LEU A 295 24.81 -9.80 5.19
C LEU A 295 25.17 -8.41 5.71
N ALA A 296 25.04 -7.35 4.90
CA ALA A 296 25.29 -5.97 5.33
C ALA A 296 24.28 -5.53 6.41
N GLY A 297 22.98 -5.79 6.20
CA GLY A 297 21.93 -5.39 7.13
C GLY A 297 21.82 -6.25 8.38
N SER A 298 22.50 -7.38 8.47
CA SER A 298 22.58 -8.16 9.72
C SER A 298 23.22 -7.35 10.85
N VAL A 299 24.17 -6.46 10.54
CA VAL A 299 24.80 -5.56 11.51
C VAL A 299 23.82 -4.48 11.96
N LEU A 300 23.02 -3.93 11.03
CA LEU A 300 21.94 -3.00 11.35
C LEU A 300 20.95 -3.65 12.34
N ALA A 301 20.53 -4.88 12.08
CA ALA A 301 19.66 -5.64 12.96
C ALA A 301 20.32 -5.91 14.34
N ALA A 302 21.63 -6.23 14.37
CA ALA A 302 22.34 -6.59 15.59
C ALA A 302 22.41 -5.47 16.64
N ARG A 303 22.48 -4.20 16.23
CA ARG A 303 22.72 -3.05 17.13
C ARG A 303 21.73 -2.96 18.29
N ASN A 304 20.46 -3.30 18.04
CA ASN A 304 19.40 -3.28 19.05
C ASN A 304 18.75 -4.66 19.25
N ASN A 305 19.44 -5.74 18.87
CA ASN A 305 18.90 -7.11 18.92
C ASN A 305 17.58 -7.25 18.15
N ASN A 306 17.48 -6.61 16.98
CA ASN A 306 16.32 -6.67 16.11
C ASN A 306 16.33 -7.94 15.22
N PRO A 307 15.16 -8.46 14.85
CA PRO A 307 15.05 -9.59 13.94
C PRO A 307 15.44 -9.23 12.50
N ILE A 308 15.99 -10.22 11.78
CA ILE A 308 16.06 -10.21 10.32
C ILE A 308 15.09 -11.25 9.77
N LEU A 309 14.10 -10.78 9.00
CA LEU A 309 13.09 -11.60 8.34
C LEU A 309 13.51 -11.88 6.90
N LEU A 310 13.57 -13.16 6.54
CA LEU A 310 13.85 -13.58 5.16
C LEU A 310 12.55 -13.79 4.38
N VAL A 311 12.44 -13.15 3.22
CA VAL A 311 11.28 -13.25 2.31
C VAL A 311 11.68 -13.89 0.96
N PRO A 312 10.80 -14.69 0.33
CA PRO A 312 11.02 -15.14 -1.05
C PRO A 312 10.85 -13.99 -2.05
N LYS A 313 11.33 -14.20 -3.28
CA LYS A 313 11.14 -13.23 -4.37
C LYS A 313 9.70 -13.22 -4.89
N ASP A 314 9.04 -14.37 -4.85
CA ASP A 314 7.70 -14.59 -5.36
C ASP A 314 6.64 -14.35 -4.27
N GLU A 315 5.65 -13.51 -4.55
CA GLU A 315 4.61 -13.12 -3.61
C GLU A 315 3.67 -14.26 -3.21
N ASN A 316 3.37 -15.17 -4.13
CA ASN A 316 2.53 -16.34 -3.84
C ASN A 316 3.26 -17.32 -2.92
N ALA A 317 4.58 -17.45 -3.08
CA ALA A 317 5.43 -18.18 -2.17
C ALA A 317 5.43 -17.52 -0.79
N LEU A 318 5.43 -16.19 -0.67
CA LEU A 318 5.37 -15.53 0.63
C LEU A 318 4.00 -15.74 1.31
N LEU A 319 2.88 -15.46 0.63
CA LEU A 319 1.52 -15.54 1.19
C LEU A 319 1.24 -16.88 1.87
N ASN A 320 1.78 -17.97 1.32
CA ASN A 320 1.54 -19.33 1.80
C ASN A 320 2.65 -19.88 2.71
N THR A 321 3.50 -19.02 3.29
CA THR A 321 4.59 -19.45 4.20
C THR A 321 4.33 -19.12 5.66
N PRO A 322 5.02 -19.83 6.58
CA PRO A 322 5.10 -19.44 7.98
C PRO A 322 5.65 -18.03 8.22
N THR A 323 6.33 -17.42 7.24
CA THR A 323 6.80 -16.03 7.31
C THR A 323 5.62 -15.06 7.38
N THR A 324 4.61 -15.24 6.52
CA THR A 324 3.39 -14.40 6.54
C THR A 324 2.58 -14.65 7.81
N ALA A 325 2.47 -15.89 8.29
CA ALA A 325 1.82 -16.19 9.56
C ALA A 325 2.55 -15.55 10.75
N TYR A 326 3.90 -15.59 10.76
CA TYR A 326 4.71 -14.93 11.77
C TYR A 326 4.52 -13.40 11.74
N LEU A 327 4.50 -12.80 10.55
CA LEU A 327 4.17 -11.38 10.38
C LEU A 327 2.78 -11.06 10.92
N GLY A 328 1.76 -11.85 10.59
CA GLY A 328 0.40 -11.67 11.07
C GLY A 328 0.30 -11.58 12.60
N SER A 329 1.08 -12.39 13.32
CA SER A 329 1.11 -12.35 14.79
C SER A 329 1.96 -11.25 15.41
N ASN A 330 2.88 -10.63 14.65
CA ASN A 330 3.91 -9.75 15.22
C ASN A 330 3.95 -8.34 14.63
N ARG A 331 3.29 -8.10 13.49
CA ARG A 331 3.39 -6.85 12.72
C ARG A 331 3.04 -5.61 13.54
N ALA A 332 1.99 -5.68 14.36
CA ALA A 332 1.58 -4.56 15.23
C ALA A 332 2.60 -4.22 16.32
N SER A 333 3.53 -5.12 16.63
CA SER A 333 4.61 -4.90 17.61
C SER A 333 5.86 -4.28 16.99
N VAL A 334 5.87 -4.04 15.68
CA VAL A 334 7.01 -3.49 14.93
C VAL A 334 6.73 -2.06 14.54
N ASN A 335 7.54 -1.13 15.04
CA ASN A 335 7.41 0.30 14.74
C ASN A 335 8.18 0.72 13.49
N ASN A 336 9.21 -0.03 13.07
CA ASN A 336 10.02 0.33 11.90
C ASN A 336 10.41 -0.92 11.10
N PHE A 337 10.06 -0.97 9.82
CA PHE A 337 10.50 -2.00 8.90
C PHE A 337 11.57 -1.45 7.97
N PHE A 338 12.68 -2.18 7.83
CA PHE A 338 13.81 -1.82 6.98
C PHE A 338 14.00 -2.84 5.87
N PHE A 339 13.59 -2.49 4.65
CA PHE A 339 13.76 -3.33 3.46
C PHE A 339 15.14 -3.15 2.86
N LEU A 340 15.85 -4.25 2.63
CA LEU A 340 17.19 -4.25 2.04
C LEU A 340 17.14 -4.66 0.57
N GLY A 341 17.66 -3.81 -0.30
CA GLY A 341 17.71 -4.02 -1.74
C GLY A 341 16.56 -3.35 -2.50
N GLY A 342 16.75 -3.18 -3.81
CA GLY A 342 15.80 -2.52 -4.70
C GLY A 342 14.53 -3.34 -4.95
N PHE A 343 13.62 -2.78 -5.76
CA PHE A 343 12.34 -3.44 -6.08
C PHE A 343 12.48 -4.76 -6.86
N ASP A 344 13.59 -4.96 -7.58
CA ASP A 344 13.90 -6.25 -8.24
C ASP A 344 14.27 -7.37 -7.26
N VAL A 345 14.65 -7.00 -6.02
CA VAL A 345 15.03 -7.90 -4.93
C VAL A 345 13.84 -8.15 -4.00
N ILE A 346 13.13 -7.07 -3.63
CA ILE A 346 11.90 -7.09 -2.82
C ILE A 346 10.87 -6.20 -3.52
N SER A 347 9.95 -6.81 -4.26
CA SER A 347 8.92 -6.12 -5.03
C SER A 347 7.94 -5.34 -4.15
N THR A 348 7.16 -4.45 -4.77
CA THR A 348 6.07 -3.73 -4.09
C THR A 348 5.04 -4.71 -3.51
N ALA A 349 4.71 -5.80 -4.21
CA ALA A 349 3.80 -6.83 -3.71
C ALA A 349 4.34 -7.51 -2.43
N ILE A 350 5.62 -7.87 -2.38
CA ILE A 350 6.25 -8.42 -1.17
C ILE A 350 6.27 -7.37 -0.04
N GLN A 351 6.61 -6.13 -0.35
CA GLN A 351 6.56 -5.03 0.62
C GLN A 351 5.15 -4.86 1.20
N ASN A 352 4.10 -4.97 0.37
CA ASN A 352 2.72 -4.91 0.82
C ASN A 352 2.36 -6.10 1.71
N ILE A 353 2.78 -7.32 1.39
CA ILE A 353 2.51 -8.47 2.27
C ILE A 353 3.17 -8.26 3.65
N VAL A 354 4.36 -7.68 3.69
CA VAL A 354 5.02 -7.30 4.95
C VAL A 354 4.22 -6.21 5.67
N ARG A 355 3.86 -5.14 4.96
CA ARG A 355 3.13 -3.96 5.50
C ARG A 355 1.74 -4.29 6.02
N ILE A 356 0.94 -4.99 5.22
CA ILE A 356 -0.52 -5.11 5.39
C ILE A 356 -1.01 -6.56 5.31
N GLY A 357 -0.15 -7.52 4.94
CA GLY A 357 -0.54 -8.94 4.83
C GLY A 357 -1.21 -9.32 3.50
N SER A 358 -1.27 -8.40 2.53
CA SER A 358 -1.88 -8.57 1.21
C SER A 358 -0.92 -8.13 0.09
N THR A 359 -1.13 -8.62 -1.13
CA THR A 359 -0.37 -8.23 -2.33
C THR A 359 -0.77 -6.87 -2.90
N SER A 360 -2.03 -6.48 -2.78
CA SER A 360 -2.56 -5.18 -3.20
C SER A 360 -2.86 -4.31 -1.98
N SER A 361 -2.45 -3.05 -2.03
CA SER A 361 -3.07 -2.00 -1.22
C SER A 361 -4.46 -1.75 -1.79
N LYS A 362 -5.44 -1.55 -0.92
CA LYS A 362 -6.74 -1.05 -1.35
C LYS A 362 -6.54 0.36 -1.89
N ILE A 363 -7.30 0.75 -2.91
CA ILE A 363 -7.23 2.08 -3.51
C ILE A 363 -8.30 2.99 -2.87
N SER A 364 -7.87 4.15 -2.37
CA SER A 364 -8.75 5.26 -2.02
C SER A 364 -8.84 6.25 -3.17
N LEU A 365 -9.89 6.13 -3.98
CA LEU A 365 -10.25 7.15 -4.98
C LEU A 365 -11.18 8.18 -4.35
N GLN A 366 -10.84 9.46 -4.50
CA GLN A 366 -11.61 10.58 -3.94
C GLN A 366 -12.01 11.56 -5.03
N PHE A 367 -13.32 11.79 -5.17
CA PHE A 367 -13.85 12.77 -6.09
C PHE A 367 -13.59 14.18 -5.54
N TRP A 368 -12.72 14.92 -6.24
CA TRP A 368 -12.21 16.24 -5.88
C TRP A 368 -13.02 17.30 -6.63
N ASP A 369 -14.22 17.62 -6.15
CA ASP A 369 -15.29 18.25 -6.90
C ASP A 369 -15.36 19.79 -6.72
N GLY A 370 -14.29 20.51 -7.07
CA GLY A 370 -14.26 21.98 -6.99
C GLY A 370 -14.97 22.73 -8.15
N TYR A 371 -15.41 22.03 -9.19
CA TYR A 371 -16.08 22.59 -10.38
C TYR A 371 -15.29 23.75 -11.02
N ALA A 372 -15.89 24.93 -11.20
CA ALA A 372 -15.26 26.09 -11.81
C ALA A 372 -14.53 26.99 -10.78
N ASN A 373 -14.33 26.51 -9.54
CA ASN A 373 -13.73 27.30 -8.47
C ASN A 373 -12.43 26.66 -7.96
N LYS A 374 -11.30 27.27 -8.32
CA LYS A 374 -9.95 26.86 -7.90
C LYS A 374 -9.81 26.74 -6.38
N THR A 375 -10.35 27.70 -5.63
CA THR A 375 -10.20 27.75 -4.16
C THR A 375 -10.96 26.62 -3.48
N THR A 376 -12.07 26.15 -4.05
CA THR A 376 -12.77 24.97 -3.52
C THR A 376 -11.88 23.73 -3.54
N TYR A 377 -11.15 23.50 -4.64
CA TYR A 377 -10.18 22.41 -4.73
C TYR A 377 -9.09 22.52 -3.65
N GLU A 378 -8.49 23.70 -3.50
CA GLU A 378 -7.45 23.97 -2.50
C GLU A 378 -7.95 23.73 -1.07
N ASN A 379 -9.17 24.20 -0.76
CA ASN A 379 -9.79 24.03 0.55
C ASN A 379 -10.06 22.55 0.87
N GLN A 380 -10.60 21.79 -0.08
CA GLN A 380 -10.87 20.36 0.10
C GLN A 380 -9.60 19.57 0.47
N LEU A 381 -8.46 19.89 -0.17
CA LEU A 381 -7.18 19.27 0.18
C LEU A 381 -6.65 19.72 1.54
N SER A 382 -6.97 20.94 1.98
CA SER A 382 -6.50 21.46 3.27
C SER A 382 -7.11 20.76 4.48
N TYR A 383 -8.24 20.04 4.27
CA TYR A 383 -8.89 19.27 5.32
C TYR A 383 -8.36 17.84 5.45
N VAL A 384 -7.52 17.37 4.53
CA VAL A 384 -6.85 16.07 4.66
C VAL A 384 -5.75 16.19 5.71
N PRO A 385 -5.77 15.39 6.80
CA PRO A 385 -4.74 15.45 7.82
C PRO A 385 -3.42 14.85 7.30
N GLY A 386 -2.28 15.36 7.78
CA GLY A 386 -0.97 14.76 7.50
C GLY A 386 -0.62 14.66 6.01
N ASP A 387 0.03 13.55 5.64
CA ASP A 387 0.43 13.26 4.26
C ASP A 387 -0.75 12.67 3.47
N LEU A 388 -1.09 13.28 2.32
CA LEU A 388 -2.23 12.89 1.49
C LEU A 388 -2.22 11.40 1.12
N ALA A 389 -1.04 10.86 0.83
CA ALA A 389 -0.85 9.47 0.42
C ALA A 389 -1.19 8.44 1.51
N ASP A 390 -1.37 8.86 2.77
CA ASP A 390 -1.88 7.99 3.84
C ASP A 390 -3.41 7.77 3.76
N TYR A 391 -4.10 8.52 2.90
CA TYR A 391 -5.56 8.56 2.86
C TYR A 391 -6.14 8.46 1.45
N ILE A 392 -5.41 8.94 0.44
CA ILE A 392 -5.89 9.12 -0.93
C ILE A 392 -4.80 8.70 -1.91
N ASP A 393 -5.11 7.69 -2.73
CA ASP A 393 -4.24 7.21 -3.81
C ASP A 393 -4.56 7.95 -5.12
N ILE A 394 -5.85 8.16 -5.40
CA ILE A 394 -6.32 8.77 -6.65
C ILE A 394 -7.24 9.95 -6.35
N LEU A 395 -6.88 11.13 -6.86
CA LEU A 395 -7.76 12.30 -6.90
C LEU A 395 -8.45 12.41 -8.25
N VAL A 396 -9.76 12.59 -8.24
CA VAL A 396 -10.59 12.70 -9.45
C VAL A 396 -11.22 14.08 -9.55
N PRO A 397 -10.55 15.07 -10.18
CA PRO A 397 -11.09 16.40 -10.32
C PRO A 397 -12.04 16.53 -11.51
N ASN A 398 -13.16 17.23 -11.31
CA ASN A 398 -14.16 17.51 -12.35
C ASN A 398 -13.81 18.73 -13.23
N LEU A 399 -12.59 18.74 -13.80
CA LEU A 399 -12.02 19.86 -14.56
C LEU A 399 -12.70 20.09 -15.93
N ALA A 400 -13.23 19.02 -16.51
CA ALA A 400 -13.89 19.06 -17.81
C ALA A 400 -15.29 19.70 -17.71
N GLY A 401 -15.58 20.60 -18.64
CA GLY A 401 -16.89 21.19 -18.86
C GLY A 401 -17.85 20.22 -19.51
N ALA A 402 -19.00 20.73 -19.96
CA ALA A 402 -20.03 19.91 -20.59
C ALA A 402 -19.53 19.31 -21.92
N VAL A 403 -19.73 18.00 -22.06
CA VAL A 403 -19.55 17.30 -23.35
C VAL A 403 -20.61 17.79 -24.32
N GLN A 404 -20.17 18.08 -25.55
CA GLN A 404 -21.03 18.53 -26.63
C GLN A 404 -21.54 17.33 -27.43
N ALA A 405 -22.62 17.53 -28.19
CA ALA A 405 -23.25 16.47 -28.99
C ALA A 405 -22.35 15.91 -30.11
N ASP A 406 -21.22 16.56 -30.43
CA ASP A 406 -20.20 16.06 -31.36
C ASP A 406 -19.08 15.25 -30.67
N GLY A 407 -19.13 15.13 -29.34
CA GLY A 407 -18.13 14.46 -28.51
C GLY A 407 -17.03 15.38 -27.98
N SER A 408 -16.96 16.64 -28.42
CA SER A 408 -15.95 17.57 -27.93
C SER A 408 -16.27 18.06 -26.51
N PHE A 409 -15.23 18.43 -25.75
CA PHE A 409 -15.37 19.16 -24.49
C PHE A 409 -14.17 20.09 -24.27
N ALA A 410 -14.38 21.10 -23.42
CA ALA A 410 -13.36 22.03 -22.98
C ALA A 410 -13.28 22.04 -21.45
N TYR A 411 -12.35 22.80 -20.88
CA TYR A 411 -12.29 22.99 -19.43
C TYR A 411 -13.48 23.81 -18.91
N ARG A 412 -13.81 23.64 -17.63
CA ARG A 412 -14.69 24.57 -16.89
C ARG A 412 -14.04 25.94 -16.66
N PHE A 413 -12.74 26.04 -16.91
CA PHE A 413 -11.92 27.23 -16.76
C PHE A 413 -11.69 27.90 -18.11
N SER A 414 -11.39 29.19 -18.08
CA SER A 414 -11.09 29.99 -19.29
C SER A 414 -9.83 29.53 -20.02
N SER A 415 -8.91 28.83 -19.32
CA SER A 415 -7.67 28.30 -19.89
C SER A 415 -7.26 26.98 -19.20
N ALA A 416 -6.26 26.30 -19.75
CA ALA A 416 -5.67 25.09 -19.18
C ALA A 416 -4.76 25.37 -17.96
N GLU A 417 -4.50 26.63 -17.59
CA GLU A 417 -3.56 26.99 -16.52
C GLU A 417 -4.02 26.48 -15.15
N THR A 418 -5.29 26.69 -14.81
CA THR A 418 -5.85 26.18 -13.54
C THR A 418 -5.90 24.65 -13.52
N PRO A 419 -6.41 23.95 -14.55
CA PRO A 419 -6.30 22.50 -14.65
C PRO A 419 -4.88 21.95 -14.48
N LYS A 420 -3.88 22.54 -15.16
CA LYS A 420 -2.46 22.18 -15.01
C LYS A 420 -1.99 22.32 -13.57
N TYR A 421 -2.31 23.45 -12.94
CA TYR A 421 -1.96 23.71 -11.55
C TYR A 421 -2.58 22.67 -10.60
N LEU A 422 -3.87 22.36 -10.75
CA LEU A 422 -4.57 21.42 -9.88
C LEU A 422 -4.04 19.99 -10.03
N VAL A 423 -3.75 19.56 -11.26
CA VAL A 423 -3.10 18.26 -11.50
C VAL A 423 -1.72 18.21 -10.84
N ALA A 424 -0.88 19.22 -11.04
CA ALA A 424 0.42 19.28 -10.40
C ALA A 424 0.34 19.34 -8.87
N LEU A 425 -0.68 20.01 -8.31
CA LEU A 425 -0.90 20.09 -6.86
C LEU A 425 -1.20 18.72 -6.25
N GLY A 426 -2.12 17.95 -6.84
CA GLY A 426 -2.44 16.60 -6.38
C GLY A 426 -1.24 15.65 -6.48
N GLN A 427 -0.54 15.67 -7.62
CA GLN A 427 0.68 14.88 -7.84
C GLN A 427 1.79 15.23 -6.84
N SER A 428 1.98 16.52 -6.53
CA SER A 428 3.00 16.97 -5.57
C SER A 428 2.77 16.47 -4.15
N LYS A 429 1.54 16.02 -3.84
CA LYS A 429 1.14 15.45 -2.56
C LYS A 429 1.13 13.93 -2.56
N GLY A 430 1.56 13.28 -3.65
CA GLY A 430 1.71 11.83 -3.75
C GLY A 430 0.52 11.07 -4.31
N ALA A 431 -0.56 11.74 -4.71
CA ALA A 431 -1.72 11.11 -5.35
C ALA A 431 -1.58 11.10 -6.89
N GLN A 432 -2.11 10.06 -7.53
CA GLN A 432 -2.38 10.10 -8.97
C GLN A 432 -3.58 11.01 -9.22
N VAL A 433 -3.53 11.83 -10.27
CA VAL A 433 -4.63 12.74 -10.61
C VAL A 433 -5.28 12.33 -11.92
N VAL A 434 -6.54 11.92 -11.85
CA VAL A 434 -7.32 11.33 -12.95
C VAL A 434 -8.58 12.19 -13.18
N PRO A 435 -8.53 13.21 -14.06
CA PRO A 435 -9.67 14.08 -14.31
C PRO A 435 -10.90 13.32 -14.83
N MET A 436 -12.07 13.68 -14.32
CA MET A 436 -13.34 13.11 -14.73
C MET A 436 -13.98 13.90 -15.87
N VAL A 437 -14.57 13.19 -16.83
CA VAL A 437 -15.38 13.74 -17.90
C VAL A 437 -16.78 13.17 -17.80
N MET A 438 -17.75 14.07 -17.58
CA MET A 438 -19.15 13.71 -17.33
C MET A 438 -20.04 14.01 -18.53
N SER A 439 -20.97 13.12 -18.85
CA SER A 439 -22.09 13.38 -19.76
C SER A 439 -23.27 12.48 -19.42
N SER A 440 -24.47 12.83 -19.85
CA SER A 440 -25.64 12.01 -19.59
C SER A 440 -26.73 12.13 -20.65
N GLY A 441 -27.67 11.18 -20.61
CA GLY A 441 -28.88 11.18 -21.44
C GLY A 441 -28.58 11.31 -22.93
N SER A 442 -29.39 12.11 -23.64
CA SER A 442 -29.33 12.20 -25.10
C SER A 442 -27.98 12.67 -25.66
N THR A 443 -27.22 13.44 -24.89
CA THR A 443 -25.88 13.88 -25.31
C THR A 443 -24.90 12.72 -25.25
N ALA A 444 -24.88 11.97 -24.15
CA ALA A 444 -24.06 10.75 -24.04
C ALA A 444 -24.46 9.72 -25.11
N ASP A 445 -25.76 9.44 -25.26
CA ASP A 445 -26.28 8.55 -26.30
C ASP A 445 -25.81 8.95 -27.70
N SER A 446 -25.89 10.24 -28.03
CA SER A 446 -25.46 10.74 -29.33
C SER A 446 -23.97 10.54 -29.57
N VAL A 447 -23.13 10.61 -28.54
CA VAL A 447 -21.68 10.40 -28.66
C VAL A 447 -21.40 8.91 -28.80
N LEU A 448 -21.96 8.09 -27.93
CA LEU A 448 -21.71 6.66 -27.84
C LEU A 448 -22.17 5.91 -29.10
N GLN A 449 -23.27 6.32 -29.73
CA GLN A 449 -23.82 5.66 -30.92
C GLN A 449 -23.10 6.01 -32.23
N ASN A 450 -22.08 6.89 -32.21
CA ASN A 450 -21.39 7.33 -33.42
C ASN A 450 -19.86 7.29 -33.27
N ALA A 451 -19.19 6.47 -34.08
CA ALA A 451 -17.75 6.28 -34.01
C ALA A 451 -16.93 7.57 -34.21
N THR A 452 -17.37 8.49 -35.08
CA THR A 452 -16.69 9.78 -35.29
C THR A 452 -16.79 10.67 -34.06
N LYS A 453 -17.93 10.65 -33.37
CA LYS A 453 -18.14 11.41 -32.14
C LYS A 453 -17.36 10.82 -30.97
N ARG A 454 -17.33 9.49 -30.84
CA ARG A 454 -16.42 8.81 -29.89
C ARG A 454 -14.96 9.17 -30.14
N SER A 455 -14.51 9.16 -31.39
CA SER A 455 -13.14 9.59 -31.74
C SER A 455 -12.87 11.05 -31.35
N THR A 456 -13.86 11.93 -31.50
CA THR A 456 -13.76 13.35 -31.06
C THR A 456 -13.64 13.46 -29.53
N PHE A 457 -14.39 12.64 -28.79
CA PHE A 457 -14.26 12.53 -27.34
C PHE A 457 -12.87 12.04 -26.94
N VAL A 458 -12.39 10.95 -27.54
CA VAL A 458 -11.05 10.41 -27.30
C VAL A 458 -9.98 11.47 -27.55
N ASN A 459 -10.06 12.21 -28.66
CA ASN A 459 -9.11 13.27 -28.96
C ASN A 459 -9.15 14.42 -27.94
N SER A 460 -10.33 14.75 -27.41
CA SER A 460 -10.49 15.76 -26.36
C SER A 460 -9.87 15.28 -25.04
N SER A 461 -10.04 14.00 -24.68
CA SER A 461 -9.40 13.39 -23.51
C SER A 461 -7.87 13.34 -23.64
N LEU A 462 -7.35 12.95 -24.81
CA LEU A 462 -5.91 12.94 -25.08
C LEU A 462 -5.32 14.35 -24.98
N LYS A 463 -6.03 15.36 -25.49
CA LYS A 463 -5.62 16.77 -25.35
C LYS A 463 -5.58 17.19 -23.89
N LEU A 464 -6.61 16.87 -23.11
CA LEU A 464 -6.65 17.19 -21.68
C LEU A 464 -5.44 16.61 -20.95
N ILE A 465 -5.16 15.32 -21.15
CA ILE A 465 -4.03 14.62 -20.51
C ILE A 465 -2.69 15.24 -20.93
N ALA A 466 -2.52 15.51 -22.23
CA ALA A 466 -1.28 16.10 -22.75
C ALA A 466 -1.05 17.53 -22.23
N GLU A 467 -2.11 18.33 -22.10
CA GLU A 467 -2.00 19.69 -21.58
C GLU A 467 -1.73 19.70 -20.08
N THR A 468 -2.38 18.87 -19.27
CA THR A 468 -2.24 18.92 -17.81
C THR A 468 -1.18 17.99 -17.24
N ASN A 469 -0.67 17.05 -18.03
CA ASN A 469 0.12 15.91 -17.56
C ASN A 469 -0.63 15.04 -16.52
N ALA A 470 -1.94 14.90 -16.67
CA ALA A 470 -2.75 14.04 -15.79
C ALA A 470 -2.32 12.56 -15.88
N ASP A 471 -2.57 11.80 -14.83
CA ASP A 471 -2.20 10.39 -14.72
C ASP A 471 -3.20 9.45 -15.40
N GLY A 472 -4.36 9.98 -15.83
CA GLY A 472 -5.37 9.19 -16.52
C GLY A 472 -6.62 9.98 -16.88
N ILE A 473 -7.69 9.24 -17.18
CA ILE A 473 -9.04 9.76 -17.39
C ILE A 473 -10.07 8.86 -16.70
N LEU A 474 -11.09 9.47 -16.09
CA LEU A 474 -12.29 8.77 -15.62
C LEU A 474 -13.49 9.21 -16.47
N VAL A 475 -14.19 8.25 -17.06
CA VAL A 475 -15.40 8.48 -17.85
C VAL A 475 -16.63 8.22 -16.98
N ASP A 476 -17.50 9.22 -16.90
CA ASP A 476 -18.75 9.16 -16.15
C ASP A 476 -19.93 9.48 -17.10
N MET A 477 -20.53 8.42 -17.65
CA MET A 477 -21.56 8.49 -18.70
C MET A 477 -22.86 7.93 -18.14
N GLU A 478 -23.77 8.81 -17.73
CA GLU A 478 -24.95 8.43 -16.95
C GLU A 478 -26.27 8.47 -17.74
N ALA A 479 -27.30 7.81 -17.20
CA ALA A 479 -28.67 7.84 -17.74
C ALA A 479 -28.76 7.49 -19.24
N LEU A 480 -28.00 6.48 -19.64
CA LEU A 480 -27.90 6.00 -21.00
C LEU A 480 -29.20 5.30 -21.46
N SER A 481 -29.37 5.22 -22.77
CA SER A 481 -30.36 4.35 -23.41
C SER A 481 -29.78 2.97 -23.69
N GLU A 482 -30.64 1.95 -23.76
CA GLU A 482 -30.29 0.56 -24.11
C GLU A 482 -29.44 0.46 -25.40
N SER A 483 -29.60 1.37 -26.36
CA SER A 483 -28.82 1.39 -27.60
C SER A 483 -27.38 1.91 -27.47
N SER A 484 -26.94 2.30 -26.28
CA SER A 484 -25.62 2.91 -26.04
C SER A 484 -24.59 1.97 -25.40
N GLU A 485 -25.00 0.76 -25.02
CA GLU A 485 -24.16 -0.28 -24.38
C GLU A 485 -22.86 -0.54 -25.16
N GLU A 486 -22.97 -1.05 -26.40
CA GLU A 486 -21.80 -1.31 -27.26
C GLU A 486 -20.95 -0.05 -27.47
N GLY A 487 -21.59 1.12 -27.46
CA GLY A 487 -20.93 2.41 -27.63
C GLY A 487 -20.03 2.80 -26.47
N LEU A 488 -20.43 2.51 -25.22
CA LEU A 488 -19.62 2.77 -24.03
C LEU A 488 -18.40 1.86 -24.00
N THR A 489 -18.59 0.55 -24.22
CA THR A 489 -17.47 -0.41 -24.31
C THR A 489 -16.50 -0.03 -25.41
N ALA A 490 -16.99 0.33 -26.60
CA ALA A 490 -16.13 0.77 -27.70
C ALA A 490 -15.36 2.07 -27.36
N LEU A 491 -15.99 3.02 -26.66
CA LEU A 491 -15.30 4.23 -26.20
C LEU A 491 -14.16 3.89 -25.23
N MET A 492 -14.42 3.01 -24.25
CA MET A 492 -13.42 2.61 -23.27
C MET A 492 -12.27 1.82 -23.93
N GLN A 493 -12.59 0.94 -24.87
CA GLN A 493 -11.59 0.24 -25.69
C GLN A 493 -10.67 1.21 -26.45
N ASP A 494 -11.25 2.22 -27.10
CA ASP A 494 -10.49 3.24 -27.83
C ASP A 494 -9.58 4.07 -26.91
N LEU A 495 -10.07 4.43 -25.71
CA LEU A 495 -9.27 5.14 -24.70
C LEU A 495 -8.13 4.25 -24.18
N TYR A 496 -8.44 3.01 -23.78
CA TYR A 496 -7.49 2.06 -23.21
C TYR A 496 -6.35 1.75 -24.17
N ALA A 497 -6.68 1.48 -25.44
CA ALA A 497 -5.68 1.22 -26.48
C ALA A 497 -4.69 2.37 -26.68
N ARG A 498 -5.09 3.61 -26.38
CA ARG A 498 -4.25 4.80 -26.57
C ARG A 498 -3.52 5.22 -25.30
N LEU A 499 -4.12 5.04 -24.12
CA LEU A 499 -3.62 5.58 -22.85
C LEU A 499 -2.88 4.55 -22.01
N HIS A 500 -3.38 3.32 -21.93
CA HIS A 500 -2.79 2.29 -21.06
C HIS A 500 -1.33 1.96 -21.44
N PRO A 501 -0.93 1.83 -22.73
CA PRO A 501 0.47 1.62 -23.11
C PRO A 501 1.42 2.77 -22.72
N GLN A 502 0.88 3.96 -22.40
CA GLN A 502 1.64 5.12 -21.94
C GLN A 502 1.72 5.20 -20.41
N GLY A 503 1.23 4.18 -19.70
CA GLY A 503 1.14 4.17 -18.23
C GLY A 503 0.07 5.11 -17.69
N LYS A 504 -0.92 5.50 -18.50
CA LYS A 504 -2.04 6.36 -18.07
C LYS A 504 -3.24 5.50 -17.67
N LEU A 505 -3.86 5.83 -16.54
CA LEU A 505 -5.05 5.16 -16.05
C LEU A 505 -6.27 5.45 -16.93
N VAL A 506 -7.07 4.43 -17.17
CA VAL A 506 -8.37 4.52 -17.83
C VAL A 506 -9.41 3.90 -16.91
N MET A 507 -10.34 4.72 -16.45
CA MET A 507 -11.33 4.36 -15.45
C MET A 507 -12.73 4.72 -15.95
N VAL A 508 -13.74 4.03 -15.42
CA VAL A 508 -15.15 4.32 -15.70
C VAL A 508 -15.97 4.27 -14.42
N SER A 509 -16.88 5.22 -14.27
CA SER A 509 -17.96 5.18 -13.28
C SER A 509 -19.19 4.54 -13.89
N VAL A 510 -19.78 3.58 -13.19
CA VAL A 510 -20.96 2.83 -13.67
C VAL A 510 -22.08 2.81 -12.64
N MET A 511 -23.30 2.69 -13.13
CA MET A 511 -24.51 2.57 -12.31
C MET A 511 -24.55 1.25 -11.55
N SER A 512 -25.13 1.26 -10.35
CA SER A 512 -25.30 0.05 -9.53
C SER A 512 -26.30 -0.95 -10.10
N LYS A 513 -25.88 -2.22 -10.20
CA LYS A 513 -26.70 -3.38 -10.57
C LYS A 513 -26.68 -4.40 -9.44
N THR A 514 -27.84 -4.96 -9.07
CA THR A 514 -27.95 -6.05 -8.06
C THR A 514 -28.13 -7.43 -8.69
N SER A 515 -28.32 -7.48 -10.00
CA SER A 515 -28.36 -8.69 -10.80
C SER A 515 -28.17 -8.32 -12.27
N ALA A 516 -28.03 -9.33 -13.13
CA ALA A 516 -28.08 -9.12 -14.56
C ALA A 516 -29.33 -8.32 -14.93
N THR A 517 -30.52 -8.67 -14.41
CA THR A 517 -31.89 -8.16 -14.73
C THR A 517 -32.38 -6.97 -13.94
N ALA A 518 -31.53 -6.32 -13.15
CA ALA A 518 -31.92 -5.18 -12.33
C ALA A 518 -32.34 -3.98 -13.18
N GLN A 519 -33.49 -3.38 -12.86
CA GLN A 519 -33.95 -2.12 -13.44
C GLN A 519 -33.60 -0.96 -12.49
N PRO A 520 -33.35 0.27 -12.99
CA PRO A 520 -33.54 0.70 -14.39
C PRO A 520 -32.34 0.49 -15.32
N TRP A 521 -31.20 -0.02 -14.81
CA TRP A 521 -29.91 -0.07 -15.53
C TRP A 521 -29.55 -1.51 -15.91
N TYR A 522 -30.16 -2.00 -16.99
CA TYR A 522 -30.09 -3.41 -17.37
C TYR A 522 -28.95 -3.65 -18.37
N ASP A 523 -29.15 -3.14 -19.59
CA ASP A 523 -28.27 -3.38 -20.74
C ASP A 523 -27.17 -2.32 -20.84
N GLU A 524 -27.36 -1.11 -20.30
CA GLU A 524 -26.49 0.02 -20.66
C GLU A 524 -25.04 -0.07 -20.17
N TYR A 525 -24.75 -0.93 -19.20
CA TYR A 525 -23.43 -1.13 -18.61
C TYR A 525 -23.11 -2.63 -18.53
N ASP A 526 -22.38 -3.11 -19.54
CA ASP A 526 -21.79 -4.45 -19.54
C ASP A 526 -20.51 -4.45 -18.68
N TYR A 527 -20.65 -4.94 -17.45
CA TYR A 527 -19.55 -4.99 -16.49
C TYR A 527 -18.38 -5.86 -16.97
N SER A 528 -18.66 -7.00 -17.59
CA SER A 528 -17.65 -7.98 -18.01
C SER A 528 -16.82 -7.45 -19.19
N ASP A 529 -17.49 -6.84 -20.15
CA ASP A 529 -16.81 -6.24 -21.31
C ASP A 529 -16.05 -4.96 -20.93
N LEU A 530 -16.62 -4.10 -20.08
CA LEU A 530 -15.92 -2.90 -19.61
C LEU A 530 -14.65 -3.25 -18.83
N ALA A 531 -14.68 -4.31 -17.99
CA ALA A 531 -13.56 -4.72 -17.15
C ALA A 531 -12.28 -5.08 -17.94
N GLN A 532 -12.42 -5.40 -19.23
CA GLN A 532 -11.30 -5.69 -20.12
C GLN A 532 -10.55 -4.43 -20.58
N TYR A 533 -11.20 -3.26 -20.55
CA TYR A 533 -10.70 -2.02 -21.15
C TYR A 533 -10.58 -0.86 -20.14
N VAL A 534 -10.38 -1.21 -18.87
CA VAL A 534 -10.14 -0.26 -17.78
C VAL A 534 -9.18 -0.84 -16.75
N ASP A 535 -8.47 0.03 -16.06
CA ASP A 535 -7.66 -0.33 -14.90
C ASP A 535 -8.57 -0.58 -13.69
N TYR A 536 -9.61 0.26 -13.51
CA TYR A 536 -10.59 0.15 -12.44
C TYR A 536 -12.00 0.55 -12.91
N ILE A 537 -13.01 -0.08 -12.32
CA ILE A 537 -14.43 0.31 -12.43
C ILE A 537 -14.89 0.86 -11.08
N GLN A 538 -15.32 2.11 -11.06
CA GLN A 538 -15.97 2.70 -9.90
C GLN A 538 -17.48 2.45 -9.98
N ILE A 539 -18.00 1.65 -9.07
CA ILE A 539 -19.44 1.38 -9.01
C ILE A 539 -20.08 2.41 -8.09
N MET A 540 -21.03 3.18 -8.60
CA MET A 540 -21.78 4.18 -7.84
C MET A 540 -22.80 3.51 -6.92
N SER A 541 -22.33 2.75 -5.93
CA SER A 541 -23.11 2.05 -4.88
C SER A 541 -23.70 3.00 -3.84
N TYR A 542 -24.34 4.06 -4.33
CA TYR A 542 -25.10 5.07 -3.58
C TYR A 542 -26.31 5.54 -4.41
N ASP A 543 -27.06 6.52 -3.89
CA ASP A 543 -28.31 7.03 -4.48
C ASP A 543 -29.42 5.96 -4.66
N LYS A 544 -29.45 4.94 -3.79
CA LYS A 544 -30.62 4.05 -3.65
C LYS A 544 -31.88 4.85 -3.33
N HIS A 545 -31.71 5.85 -2.46
CA HIS A 545 -32.68 6.91 -2.20
C HIS A 545 -32.09 8.24 -2.68
N TYR A 546 -32.69 8.80 -3.74
CA TYR A 546 -32.20 9.97 -4.48
C TYR A 546 -33.08 11.21 -4.21
N SER A 547 -32.81 12.30 -4.94
CA SER A 547 -33.36 13.63 -4.66
C SER A 547 -34.89 13.71 -4.56
N THR A 548 -35.60 12.92 -5.37
CA THR A 548 -37.07 12.90 -5.44
C THR A 548 -37.69 11.54 -5.09
N SER A 549 -36.91 10.61 -4.53
CA SER A 549 -37.46 9.37 -3.98
C SER A 549 -38.14 9.61 -2.63
N ALA A 550 -38.83 8.59 -2.12
CA ALA A 550 -39.17 8.56 -0.71
C ALA A 550 -37.90 8.59 0.17
N PRO A 551 -37.98 9.15 1.40
CA PRO A 551 -36.85 9.19 2.32
C PRO A 551 -36.32 7.79 2.63
N GLY A 552 -35.00 7.66 2.77
CA GLY A 552 -34.33 6.43 3.19
C GLY A 552 -32.80 6.58 3.13
N PRO A 553 -32.06 5.55 3.57
CA PRO A 553 -30.59 5.58 3.53
C PRO A 553 -30.05 5.79 2.11
N ILE A 554 -29.01 6.61 1.94
CA ILE A 554 -28.42 6.88 0.61
C ILE A 554 -27.82 5.60 0.01
N ALA A 555 -27.13 4.83 0.84
CA ALA A 555 -26.55 3.53 0.49
C ALA A 555 -26.82 2.53 1.64
N PRO A 556 -28.00 1.88 1.71
CA PRO A 556 -28.26 0.87 2.74
C PRO A 556 -27.26 -0.28 2.63
N LEU A 557 -26.71 -0.77 3.75
CA LEU A 557 -25.63 -1.77 3.75
C LEU A 557 -26.01 -3.04 2.97
N ASP A 558 -27.22 -3.56 3.20
CA ASP A 558 -27.72 -4.76 2.52
C ASP A 558 -27.78 -4.59 1.00
N TRP A 559 -28.21 -3.42 0.54
CA TRP A 559 -28.28 -3.13 -0.89
C TRP A 559 -26.89 -2.96 -1.50
N VAL A 560 -25.96 -2.30 -0.79
CA VAL A 560 -24.55 -2.22 -1.24
C VAL A 560 -23.96 -3.62 -1.37
N ARG A 561 -24.22 -4.51 -0.40
CA ARG A 561 -23.78 -5.90 -0.45
C ARG A 561 -24.36 -6.65 -1.64
N GLU A 562 -25.65 -6.48 -1.96
CA GLU A 562 -26.25 -7.05 -3.18
C GLU A 562 -25.58 -6.54 -4.47
N VAL A 563 -25.28 -5.24 -4.54
CA VAL A 563 -24.60 -4.64 -5.69
C VAL A 563 -23.21 -5.25 -5.88
N ILE A 564 -22.43 -5.33 -4.79
CA ILE A 564 -21.07 -5.87 -4.84
C ILE A 564 -21.07 -7.38 -5.10
N ALA A 565 -22.00 -8.13 -4.50
CA ALA A 565 -22.14 -9.57 -4.71
C ALA A 565 -22.40 -9.91 -6.18
N TYR A 566 -23.16 -9.09 -6.89
CA TYR A 566 -23.32 -9.23 -8.34
C TYR A 566 -22.08 -8.76 -9.09
N ALA A 567 -21.51 -7.61 -8.74
CA ALA A 567 -20.36 -7.05 -9.45
C ALA A 567 -19.17 -8.00 -9.52
N VAL A 568 -18.86 -8.73 -8.44
CA VAL A 568 -17.76 -9.70 -8.41
C VAL A 568 -17.99 -10.95 -9.28
N THR A 569 -19.21 -11.18 -9.78
CA THR A 569 -19.45 -12.25 -10.75
C THR A 569 -19.05 -11.85 -12.17
N GLU A 570 -18.98 -10.54 -12.44
CA GLU A 570 -18.73 -9.98 -13.77
C GLU A 570 -17.37 -9.27 -13.88
N ILE A 571 -16.84 -8.73 -12.77
CA ILE A 571 -15.62 -7.92 -12.73
C ILE A 571 -14.60 -8.59 -11.80
N PRO A 572 -13.31 -8.71 -12.18
CA PRO A 572 -12.25 -9.10 -11.25
C PRO A 572 -12.27 -8.20 -10.01
N SER A 573 -12.31 -8.80 -8.81
CA SER A 573 -12.61 -8.06 -7.58
C SER A 573 -11.60 -6.92 -7.33
N GLU A 574 -10.33 -7.14 -7.67
CA GLU A 574 -9.23 -6.18 -7.56
C GLU A 574 -9.39 -4.94 -8.45
N LYS A 575 -10.29 -4.96 -9.44
CA LYS A 575 -10.61 -3.79 -10.29
C LYS A 575 -11.82 -3.00 -9.80
N ILE A 576 -12.57 -3.50 -8.81
CA ILE A 576 -13.78 -2.86 -8.33
C ILE A 576 -13.44 -1.81 -7.27
N LEU A 577 -13.89 -0.57 -7.51
CA LEU A 577 -13.90 0.51 -6.50
C LEU A 577 -15.35 0.75 -6.06
N MET A 578 -15.68 0.36 -4.82
CA MET A 578 -17.02 0.53 -4.27
C MET A 578 -17.30 2.00 -3.94
N GLY A 579 -18.42 2.54 -4.43
CA GLY A 579 -18.87 3.90 -4.13
C GLY A 579 -19.29 4.06 -2.66
N VAL A 580 -18.80 5.12 -2.01
CA VAL A 580 -19.16 5.47 -0.63
C VAL A 580 -19.67 6.92 -0.59
N PRO A 581 -20.92 7.18 -0.16
CA PRO A 581 -21.44 8.53 -0.08
C PRO A 581 -20.95 9.25 1.19
N TYR A 582 -20.47 10.48 1.04
CA TYR A 582 -20.09 11.38 2.14
C TYR A 582 -21.18 12.40 2.48
N TYR A 583 -22.37 12.19 1.93
CA TYR A 583 -23.50 13.09 2.08
C TYR A 583 -24.75 12.32 2.48
N GLY A 584 -25.65 13.04 3.14
CA GLY A 584 -27.02 12.66 3.41
C GLY A 584 -28.01 13.56 2.69
N ARG A 585 -29.30 13.32 2.89
CA ARG A 585 -30.39 14.15 2.37
C ARG A 585 -31.49 14.33 3.41
N ALA A 586 -32.18 15.47 3.33
CA ALA A 586 -33.40 15.76 4.11
C ALA A 586 -34.57 16.01 3.15
N TRP A 587 -35.52 15.08 3.16
CA TRP A 587 -36.69 15.08 2.29
C TRP A 587 -37.88 15.76 2.97
N ARG A 588 -38.68 16.47 2.17
CA ARG A 588 -40.05 16.90 2.50
C ARG A 588 -40.99 16.49 1.37
N THR A 589 -42.28 16.45 1.67
CA THR A 589 -43.30 16.28 0.63
C THR A 589 -43.46 17.55 -0.21
N GLU A 590 -43.77 17.36 -1.49
CA GLU A 590 -44.15 18.42 -2.43
C GLU A 590 -45.20 17.88 -3.40
N GLY A 591 -46.45 18.36 -3.27
CA GLY A 591 -47.58 17.76 -3.97
C GLY A 591 -47.74 16.28 -3.60
N SER A 592 -47.77 15.41 -4.61
CA SER A 592 -47.79 13.95 -4.44
C SER A 592 -46.40 13.30 -4.42
N GLY A 593 -45.33 14.10 -4.50
CA GLY A 593 -43.95 13.63 -4.60
C GLY A 593 -43.07 14.09 -3.44
N TRP A 594 -41.76 13.90 -3.63
CA TRP A 594 -40.73 14.24 -2.66
C TRP A 594 -39.70 15.17 -3.28
N VAL A 595 -39.14 16.05 -2.45
CA VAL A 595 -37.97 16.86 -2.76
C VAL A 595 -37.03 16.86 -1.57
N SER A 596 -35.73 16.94 -1.81
CA SER A 596 -34.73 16.92 -0.75
C SER A 596 -33.62 17.94 -0.94
N LYS A 597 -32.89 18.19 0.15
CA LYS A 597 -31.62 18.91 0.16
C LYS A 597 -30.51 17.98 0.63
N ALA A 598 -29.38 17.96 -0.07
CA ALA A 598 -28.20 17.21 0.33
C ALA A 598 -27.34 18.00 1.32
N PHE A 599 -26.60 17.29 2.17
CA PHE A 599 -25.70 17.87 3.17
C PHE A 599 -24.62 16.86 3.59
N GLY A 600 -23.48 17.34 4.10
CA GLY A 600 -22.45 16.50 4.71
C GLY A 600 -22.75 16.19 6.18
N TRP A 601 -22.00 15.24 6.77
CA TRP A 601 -22.18 14.81 8.15
C TRP A 601 -22.23 15.96 9.18
N ALA A 602 -21.31 16.94 9.08
CA ALA A 602 -21.24 18.06 10.02
C ALA A 602 -22.51 18.94 9.99
N VAL A 603 -23.12 19.12 8.82
CA VAL A 603 -24.38 19.87 8.68
C VAL A 603 -25.54 19.04 9.23
N ALA A 604 -25.51 17.71 9.08
CA ALA A 604 -26.51 16.81 9.63
C ALA A 604 -26.59 16.92 11.15
N THR A 605 -25.45 16.82 11.83
CA THR A 605 -25.36 16.87 13.30
C THR A 605 -25.72 18.25 13.83
N GLN A 606 -25.22 19.32 13.19
CA GLN A 606 -25.61 20.70 13.52
C GLN A 606 -27.12 20.93 13.37
N THR A 607 -27.72 20.40 12.30
CA THR A 607 -29.18 20.51 12.08
C THR A 607 -29.95 19.77 13.17
N ALA A 608 -29.54 18.56 13.53
CA ALA A 608 -30.18 17.80 14.60
C ALA A 608 -30.14 18.57 15.93
N ASP A 609 -28.99 19.16 16.28
CA ASP A 609 -28.83 19.98 17.48
C ASP A 609 -29.69 21.26 17.43
N GLN A 610 -29.66 21.98 16.31
CA GLN A 610 -30.43 23.22 16.10
C GLN A 610 -31.92 23.01 16.35
N PHE A 611 -32.47 21.88 15.88
CA PHE A 611 -33.89 21.57 16.01
C PHE A 611 -34.21 20.65 17.19
N CYS A 612 -33.23 20.37 18.06
CA CYS A 612 -33.35 19.44 19.18
C CYS A 612 -33.94 18.07 18.76
N ALA A 613 -33.56 17.62 17.56
CA ALA A 613 -34.02 16.36 16.99
C ALA A 613 -33.13 15.21 17.46
N THR A 614 -33.75 14.17 18.02
CA THR A 614 -33.02 12.96 18.42
C THR A 614 -32.58 12.18 17.18
N ILE A 615 -31.27 11.97 17.04
CA ILE A 615 -30.72 11.05 16.04
C ILE A 615 -30.98 9.61 16.49
N SER A 616 -31.66 8.87 15.64
CA SER A 616 -31.92 7.43 15.75
C SER A 616 -31.21 6.70 14.61
N ARG A 617 -31.20 5.35 14.60
CA ARG A 617 -30.64 4.57 13.50
C ARG A 617 -31.68 3.61 12.95
N GLU A 618 -31.74 3.49 11.62
CA GLU A 618 -32.54 2.48 10.94
C GLU A 618 -31.68 1.22 10.74
N THR A 619 -32.07 0.12 11.38
CA THR A 619 -31.34 -1.15 11.36
C THR A 619 -32.11 -2.23 10.61
N THR A 620 -31.38 -3.24 10.14
CA THR A 620 -31.96 -4.49 9.62
C THR A 620 -31.39 -5.68 10.40
N LEU A 621 -31.84 -6.90 10.10
CA LEU A 621 -31.26 -8.11 10.72
C LEU A 621 -29.79 -8.32 10.34
N THR A 622 -29.39 -7.85 9.16
CA THR A 622 -28.06 -7.99 8.57
C THR A 622 -27.23 -6.70 8.64
N ASP A 623 -27.84 -5.60 9.11
CA ASP A 623 -27.19 -4.34 9.46
C ASP A 623 -27.65 -3.88 10.86
N PRO A 624 -27.08 -4.45 11.95
CA PRO A 624 -27.46 -4.10 13.32
C PRO A 624 -26.93 -2.74 13.77
N ILE A 625 -25.93 -2.18 13.08
CA ILE A 625 -25.43 -0.82 13.33
C ILE A 625 -26.39 0.18 12.71
N GLY A 626 -26.82 -0.04 11.47
CA GLY A 626 -27.81 0.77 10.79
C GLY A 626 -27.31 2.15 10.38
N VAL A 627 -28.19 2.88 9.69
CA VAL A 627 -27.90 4.22 9.14
C VAL A 627 -28.60 5.30 9.98
N PRO A 628 -27.91 6.40 10.37
CA PRO A 628 -28.51 7.42 11.20
C PRO A 628 -29.60 8.22 10.46
N THR A 629 -30.66 8.52 11.20
CA THR A 629 -31.83 9.28 10.73
C THR A 629 -32.46 10.11 11.84
N PHE A 630 -33.03 11.25 11.48
CA PHE A 630 -33.81 12.10 12.37
C PHE A 630 -34.92 12.83 11.62
N LYS A 631 -35.90 13.35 12.36
CA LYS A 631 -36.99 14.16 11.83
C LYS A 631 -37.02 15.51 12.53
N TYR A 632 -37.34 16.56 11.78
CA TYR A 632 -37.46 17.92 12.30
C TYR A 632 -38.48 18.72 11.49
N VAL A 633 -38.90 19.87 12.01
CA VAL A 633 -39.72 20.85 11.29
C VAL A 633 -38.82 22.07 11.02
N ASP A 634 -38.60 22.40 9.75
CA ASP A 634 -37.74 23.52 9.38
C ASP A 634 -38.38 24.89 9.71
N GLU A 635 -37.64 25.98 9.56
CA GLU A 635 -38.12 27.34 9.88
C GLU A 635 -39.32 27.76 9.02
N SER A 636 -39.55 27.08 7.89
CA SER A 636 -40.70 27.30 7.00
C SER A 636 -41.92 26.44 7.37
N GLY A 637 -41.84 25.63 8.43
CA GLY A 637 -42.92 24.77 8.89
C GLY A 637 -43.01 23.42 8.15
N TYR A 638 -42.04 23.06 7.31
CA TYR A 638 -42.05 21.78 6.62
C TYR A 638 -41.47 20.67 7.50
N SER A 639 -42.22 19.57 7.62
CA SER A 639 -41.71 18.33 8.20
C SER A 639 -40.68 17.69 7.27
N ARG A 640 -39.52 17.36 7.83
CA ARG A 640 -38.39 16.75 7.14
C ARG A 640 -37.98 15.45 7.78
N THR A 641 -37.60 14.48 6.95
CA THR A 641 -36.90 13.26 7.37
C THR A 641 -35.51 13.30 6.77
N ALA A 642 -34.47 13.16 7.60
CA ALA A 642 -33.08 13.19 7.22
C ALA A 642 -32.44 11.80 7.34
N TYR A 643 -31.62 11.41 6.36
CA TYR A 643 -30.73 10.26 6.43
C TYR A 643 -29.33 10.70 6.04
N PHE A 644 -28.32 10.16 6.71
CA PHE A 644 -26.90 10.43 6.42
C PHE A 644 -26.05 9.27 6.89
N ASP A 645 -24.76 9.30 6.59
CA ASP A 645 -23.80 8.33 7.08
C ASP A 645 -22.84 8.99 8.09
N ASP A 646 -22.38 8.19 9.05
CA ASP A 646 -21.37 8.57 10.04
C ASP A 646 -20.25 7.54 10.11
N ARG A 647 -19.28 7.76 11.01
CA ARG A 647 -18.12 6.86 11.18
C ARG A 647 -18.53 5.39 11.35
N LEU A 648 -19.63 5.11 12.05
CA LEU A 648 -20.10 3.74 12.29
C LEU A 648 -20.68 3.13 11.02
N SER A 649 -21.60 3.83 10.35
CA SER A 649 -22.22 3.28 9.13
C SER A 649 -21.30 3.27 7.92
N TRP A 650 -20.29 4.16 7.87
CA TRP A 650 -19.18 4.05 6.92
C TRP A 650 -18.29 2.85 7.24
N GLY A 651 -17.96 2.59 8.51
CA GLY A 651 -17.14 1.45 8.92
C GLY A 651 -17.69 0.12 8.41
N GLU A 652 -18.98 -0.13 8.64
CA GLU A 652 -19.65 -1.37 8.17
C GLU A 652 -19.66 -1.48 6.64
N LYS A 653 -19.78 -0.36 5.91
CA LYS A 653 -19.68 -0.37 4.45
C LYS A 653 -18.27 -0.70 3.99
N LEU A 654 -17.26 -0.13 4.64
CA LEU A 654 -15.86 -0.40 4.30
C LEU A 654 -15.50 -1.87 4.56
N ASP A 655 -16.14 -2.57 5.50
CA ASP A 655 -15.94 -4.00 5.72
C ASP A 655 -16.32 -4.86 4.49
N ILE A 656 -17.25 -4.39 3.63
CA ILE A 656 -17.59 -5.07 2.36
C ILE A 656 -16.36 -5.17 1.44
N MET A 657 -15.44 -4.20 1.51
CA MET A 657 -14.21 -4.20 0.73
C MET A 657 -13.33 -5.42 1.03
N ASP A 658 -13.31 -5.87 2.28
CA ASP A 658 -12.56 -7.03 2.72
C ASP A 658 -13.37 -8.32 2.52
N GLU A 659 -14.68 -8.28 2.77
CA GLU A 659 -15.62 -9.40 2.55
C GLU A 659 -15.51 -9.95 1.11
N TYR A 660 -15.37 -9.05 0.13
CA TYR A 660 -15.32 -9.40 -1.29
C TYR A 660 -13.94 -9.21 -1.94
N ASN A 661 -12.91 -8.89 -1.15
CA ASN A 661 -11.55 -8.62 -1.63
C ASN A 661 -11.50 -7.61 -2.80
N LEU A 662 -12.19 -6.48 -2.64
CA LEU A 662 -12.29 -5.44 -3.67
C LEU A 662 -10.98 -4.68 -3.87
N GLY A 663 -10.84 -4.01 -5.02
CA GLY A 663 -9.72 -3.13 -5.36
C GLY A 663 -9.64 -1.88 -4.49
N GLY A 664 -10.76 -1.41 -3.95
CA GLY A 664 -10.80 -0.21 -3.12
C GLY A 664 -12.17 0.45 -3.04
N ILE A 665 -12.19 1.76 -2.84
CA ILE A 665 -13.40 2.60 -2.79
C ILE A 665 -13.31 3.84 -3.69
N GLY A 666 -14.47 4.39 -4.04
CA GLY A 666 -14.65 5.71 -4.63
C GLY A 666 -15.53 6.59 -3.74
N GLY A 667 -14.93 7.54 -3.01
CA GLY A 667 -15.63 8.43 -2.10
C GLY A 667 -16.29 9.62 -2.82
N TRP A 668 -17.62 9.68 -2.81
CA TRP A 668 -18.39 10.80 -3.36
C TRP A 668 -18.99 11.67 -2.25
N SER A 669 -18.49 12.87 -1.98
CA SER A 669 -17.31 13.51 -2.59
C SER A 669 -16.62 14.39 -1.54
N MET A 670 -15.41 14.84 -1.83
CA MET A 670 -14.65 15.71 -0.92
C MET A 670 -15.38 17.03 -0.60
N GLY A 671 -16.28 17.50 -1.47
CA GLY A 671 -17.10 18.69 -1.25
C GLY A 671 -18.08 18.60 -0.09
N TRP A 672 -18.35 17.40 0.43
CA TRP A 672 -19.16 17.20 1.64
C TRP A 672 -18.33 17.12 2.92
N ILE A 673 -17.01 17.22 2.81
CA ILE A 673 -16.07 17.14 3.92
C ILE A 673 -15.54 18.53 4.27
N ASN A 674 -15.53 18.85 5.56
CA ASN A 674 -14.97 20.07 6.12
C ASN A 674 -14.11 19.76 7.35
N GLU A 675 -13.59 20.80 8.00
CA GLU A 675 -12.75 20.69 9.20
C GLU A 675 -13.40 19.94 10.37
N VAL A 676 -14.73 19.87 10.41
CA VAL A 676 -15.51 19.18 11.45
C VAL A 676 -15.70 17.71 11.12
N SER A 677 -15.95 17.35 9.85
CA SER A 677 -16.18 15.96 9.44
C SER A 677 -14.90 15.21 9.05
N ALA A 678 -13.83 15.91 8.69
CA ALA A 678 -12.55 15.31 8.32
C ALA A 678 -11.97 14.38 9.42
N PRO A 679 -12.00 14.73 10.71
CA PRO A 679 -11.57 13.85 11.79
C PRO A 679 -12.40 12.56 11.95
N GLU A 680 -13.64 12.53 11.47
CA GLU A 680 -14.48 11.33 11.53
C GLU A 680 -14.14 10.34 10.41
N LEU A 681 -13.93 10.86 9.20
CA LEU A 681 -13.77 10.07 7.98
C LEU A 681 -12.31 9.66 7.73
N TYR A 682 -11.36 10.59 7.70
CA TYR A 682 -10.01 10.28 7.23
C TYR A 682 -9.28 9.24 8.10
N PRO A 683 -9.36 9.27 9.44
CA PRO A 683 -8.79 8.20 10.26
C PRO A 683 -9.40 6.83 9.96
N LEU A 684 -10.71 6.78 9.62
CA LEU A 684 -11.35 5.53 9.21
C LEU A 684 -10.82 5.04 7.86
N LEU A 685 -10.66 5.93 6.87
CA LEU A 685 -10.07 5.57 5.58
C LEU A 685 -8.65 5.03 5.75
N LYS A 686 -7.82 5.70 6.56
CA LYS A 686 -6.45 5.24 6.85
C LYS A 686 -6.44 3.88 7.56
N GLU A 687 -7.38 3.62 8.47
CA GLU A 687 -7.50 2.34 9.18
C GLU A 687 -7.90 1.18 8.26
N ARG A 688 -8.71 1.45 7.23
CA ARG A 688 -9.34 0.41 6.40
C ARG A 688 -8.68 0.22 5.04
N ILE A 689 -7.94 1.20 4.54
CA ILE A 689 -7.30 1.16 3.21
C ILE A 689 -5.81 0.81 3.32
N ASN A 690 -5.16 1.23 4.41
CA ASN A 690 -3.76 0.97 4.75
C ASN A 690 -3.63 0.01 5.93
#